data_AF-A0A4U0UNC6-F1
#
_entry.id   AF-A0A4U0UNC6-F1
#
_cell.length_a   1.000
_cell.length_b   1.000
_cell.length_c   1.000
_cell.angle_alpha   90.00
_cell.angle_beta   90.00
_cell.angle_gamma   90.00
#
_symmetry.space_group_name_H-M   'P 1'
#
loop_
_entity.id
_entity.type
_entity.pdbx_description
1 polymer ?
#
loop_
_entity_poly.entity_id
_entity_poly.type
_entity_poly.pdbx_seq_one_letter_code
_entity_poly.pdbx_strand_id
1 'polypeptide(L)'
;MEQQSSTKRKQPPSSNATDRPSKQLRRPSQQMDEALADSHKPHTNGFAVSAPDTKGHSSPQQSVDEEGGSIIVAAADTAEWQATIEKVVSRVVSIHFCQTCAFDTDSAISSEATGFVVHVDESTAYILTNRHVVGSGPFWGYAIFDNHEECDVYPVYRDPVHDFGLLRFNPSKIKYMALAPLDLRPDLAKVGVEIRVVGNDAGEKLSILSGVISRLDRNAPEYGEGYSDFNTNYIQAAAAASGGSSGSPVVNIDGHAVALQAGGRSDGAATDYFLPLDRPLRALQCVRKGEPVSRGTIQTQWVLKAFDECRRLGLDAEWESKVRAAFPKETGMLVAEVVLPKGPGDEKLEEGDVLVQVNGELLTQFVRLDDVLDSSVGGKVKLLLQRGGEDVTVELDVGDLHAITPDRFVSVAGAAFHDLSYQQARLYAVTLKDAGVYCCEAAGSFRFEGSSSGWLVQSVDNKPTPDLDTFVDVMKSVPDRSRVVVTYKHLRDMHTLNTSIMLVDRHWHKHMRQAVRNDVTGVWDFTDLSEPVPPTTPVPRKANFVQMAGAQHPQAVDIIRSFVRISASMPLKLDGFPKSRKIGFGLVIDAEKGLVVVSRAIVPYEMCDISVTIADSIIVDGKVVFMHPLQNYAVVRYDPSLVQAPVKSAKLADRPIKQGEQTIVFGFNQNLRPVVAKTAVTDITTVAIPASASTPRYRAVNLDAITVDTSLSGQCGSGVLVTEDGTVQALWMTYLGERNGHSGKDVEYHLGFGTPALLPVIEEIKGGGRPDLRILNLETQTVQMSQCRIMGVSEEWIERVEREDPERHQLFMVRKVDAGNTGGLQEGDVVLTLNDKLITRVSHMDVMYTHDTLRAVVVRKQQEVELDIPTVPTSELETDRVVVFCGAVLHRPHHAVRQQISKVHSDIYVSARMGGSPAYMYGLAPTNFILAVNAVPTPDIESFLREVNKVPDNTYFRLKVMTFDNVPWVATMKKNEHYFPTVEFIKDGSVREGWRRVTYEDGKVRKGEGECLPNAADEGGATGADEGMEG
;
A
#
# COMPACT_ATOMS: atom_id res chain seq x y z
N MET A 1 21.63 -64.62 -24.20
CA MET A 1 23.08 -64.52 -23.93
C MET A 1 23.58 -63.35 -24.76
N GLU A 2 24.25 -62.40 -24.11
CA GLU A 2 25.36 -61.54 -24.56
C GLU A 2 25.65 -61.44 -26.08
N GLN A 3 26.07 -60.35 -26.71
CA GLN A 3 26.48 -58.97 -26.35
C GLN A 3 26.93 -58.31 -27.69
N GLN A 4 26.88 -56.97 -27.80
CA GLN A 4 27.84 -56.08 -28.54
C GLN A 4 28.01 -56.20 -30.08
N SER A 5 28.24 -55.15 -30.90
CA SER A 5 28.52 -53.71 -30.74
C SER A 5 28.36 -52.95 -32.09
N SER A 6 28.66 -51.62 -32.07
CA SER A 6 28.88 -50.61 -33.15
C SER A 6 27.70 -49.66 -33.44
N THR A 7 27.78 -48.31 -33.48
CA THR A 7 28.85 -47.28 -33.32
C THR A 7 28.16 -45.89 -33.13
N LYS A 8 28.69 -44.95 -32.32
CA LYS A 8 28.34 -43.51 -32.34
C LYS A 8 29.56 -42.61 -32.09
N ARG A 9 29.63 -41.49 -32.82
CA ARG A 9 30.68 -40.45 -32.80
C ARG A 9 30.44 -39.46 -31.64
N LYS A 10 31.53 -39.01 -31.00
CA LYS A 10 31.60 -38.18 -29.77
C LYS A 10 31.49 -36.67 -30.02
N GLN A 11 30.83 -35.95 -29.09
CA GLN A 11 31.02 -34.52 -28.78
C GLN A 11 31.92 -34.36 -27.53
N PRO A 12 32.67 -33.24 -27.35
CA PRO A 12 33.50 -32.97 -26.17
C PRO A 12 32.75 -32.16 -25.08
N PRO A 13 33.28 -32.11 -23.83
CA PRO A 13 32.57 -31.60 -22.65
C PRO A 13 32.74 -30.08 -22.43
N SER A 14 31.72 -29.44 -21.85
CA SER A 14 31.73 -28.05 -21.40
C SER A 14 32.39 -27.92 -20.02
N SER A 15 33.36 -27.01 -19.91
CA SER A 15 34.07 -26.62 -18.69
C SER A 15 33.27 -25.61 -17.86
N ASN A 16 33.05 -25.92 -16.58
CA ASN A 16 32.66 -24.96 -15.54
C ASN A 16 33.93 -24.35 -14.92
N ALA A 17 34.11 -23.03 -15.01
CA ALA A 17 34.91 -22.22 -14.08
C ALA A 17 34.74 -20.72 -14.41
N THR A 18 34.06 -19.97 -13.54
CA THR A 18 34.39 -18.58 -13.21
C THR A 18 33.90 -18.31 -11.79
N ASP A 19 34.81 -18.46 -10.82
CA ASP A 19 34.66 -18.05 -9.43
C ASP A 19 34.69 -16.52 -9.31
N ARG A 20 33.66 -15.95 -8.68
CA ARG A 20 33.70 -14.70 -7.91
C ARG A 20 32.92 -14.94 -6.62
N PRO A 21 33.34 -14.40 -5.46
CA PRO A 21 32.73 -14.73 -4.18
C PRO A 21 31.37 -14.03 -4.02
N SER A 22 30.31 -14.83 -3.88
CA SER A 22 29.00 -14.35 -3.44
C SER A 22 29.02 -14.02 -1.95
N LYS A 23 28.76 -12.75 -1.57
CA LYS A 23 28.40 -12.38 -0.19
C LYS A 23 27.16 -13.21 0.21
N GLN A 24 27.22 -13.81 1.40
CA GLN A 24 26.30 -14.84 1.89
C GLN A 24 24.87 -14.29 2.08
N LEU A 25 23.97 -14.61 1.13
CA LEU A 25 22.53 -14.62 1.38
C LEU A 25 22.15 -15.97 2.01
N ARG A 26 21.57 -15.91 3.21
CA ARG A 26 21.12 -17.06 3.99
C ARG A 26 19.94 -17.72 3.25
N ARG A 27 20.07 -19.00 2.89
CA ARG A 27 19.00 -19.79 2.26
C ARG A 27 17.83 -20.01 3.25
N PRO A 28 16.56 -19.94 2.83
CA PRO A 28 15.45 -20.46 3.61
C PRO A 28 15.54 -21.99 3.69
N SER A 29 15.26 -22.54 4.87
CA SER A 29 15.22 -23.97 5.14
C SER A 29 14.07 -24.67 4.40
N GLN A 30 14.37 -25.87 3.89
CA GLN A 30 13.49 -26.75 3.12
C GLN A 30 12.20 -27.15 3.86
N GLN A 31 11.09 -27.14 3.13
CA GLN A 31 9.83 -27.81 3.46
C GLN A 31 10.03 -29.34 3.53
N MET A 32 9.40 -30.00 4.50
CA MET A 32 9.19 -31.45 4.52
C MET A 32 7.69 -31.75 4.36
N ASP A 33 7.44 -32.81 3.59
CA ASP A 33 6.17 -33.29 3.04
C ASP A 33 5.05 -33.65 4.05
N GLU A 34 3.84 -33.66 3.47
CA GLU A 34 2.52 -34.01 4.00
C GLU A 34 2.36 -35.43 4.57
N ALA A 35 1.48 -35.57 5.56
CA ALA A 35 0.62 -36.76 5.74
C ALA A 35 -0.69 -36.42 6.48
N LEU A 36 -1.79 -36.98 5.96
CA LEU A 36 -3.21 -36.76 6.24
C LEU A 36 -3.72 -37.24 7.63
N ALA A 37 -4.75 -36.58 8.19
CA ALA A 37 -6.11 -37.14 8.47
C ALA A 37 -6.97 -36.32 9.49
N ASP A 38 -8.19 -35.96 9.05
CA ASP A 38 -9.50 -35.86 9.73
C ASP A 38 -9.69 -35.34 11.19
N SER A 39 -10.47 -34.26 11.37
CA SER A 39 -11.89 -34.30 11.81
C SER A 39 -12.41 -33.03 12.53
N HIS A 40 -13.62 -32.60 12.11
CA HIS A 40 -14.62 -31.67 12.68
C HIS A 40 -14.41 -30.99 14.07
N LYS A 41 -14.49 -29.63 14.09
CA LYS A 41 -15.52 -28.81 14.81
C LYS A 41 -15.29 -27.28 14.65
N PRO A 42 -16.32 -26.42 14.83
CA PRO A 42 -16.33 -25.04 14.34
C PRO A 42 -15.67 -24.06 15.33
N HIS A 43 -14.85 -23.14 14.83
CA HIS A 43 -14.26 -22.05 15.62
C HIS A 43 -15.05 -20.75 15.43
N THR A 44 -15.53 -20.22 16.54
CA THR A 44 -16.16 -18.90 16.71
C THR A 44 -15.10 -17.83 16.94
N ASN A 45 -15.25 -16.67 16.31
CA ASN A 45 -14.45 -15.46 16.49
C ASN A 45 -14.52 -14.93 17.93
N GLY A 46 -13.37 -14.59 18.52
CA GLY A 46 -13.29 -13.89 19.79
C GLY A 46 -11.87 -13.41 20.11
N PHE A 47 -11.72 -12.09 20.20
CA PHE A 47 -10.58 -11.40 20.79
C PHE A 47 -10.32 -11.91 22.22
N ALA A 48 -9.07 -12.22 22.55
CA ALA A 48 -8.67 -12.56 23.92
C ALA A 48 -7.67 -11.51 24.45
N VAL A 49 -8.19 -10.69 25.36
CA VAL A 49 -7.45 -9.85 26.30
C VAL A 49 -7.03 -10.74 27.47
N SER A 50 -5.74 -10.77 27.79
CA SER A 50 -5.20 -11.61 28.87
C SER A 50 -5.21 -10.85 30.20
N ALA A 51 -6.00 -11.32 31.18
CA ALA A 51 -5.84 -11.01 32.60
C ALA A 51 -5.71 -12.34 33.38
N PRO A 52 -4.93 -12.39 34.49
CA PRO A 52 -4.51 -13.64 35.11
C PRO A 52 -5.51 -14.09 36.18
N ASP A 53 -5.68 -15.41 36.32
CA ASP A 53 -6.30 -15.95 37.52
C ASP A 53 -5.70 -17.28 38.00
N THR A 54 -5.84 -17.49 39.29
CA THR A 54 -5.02 -18.34 40.18
C THR A 54 -5.66 -19.68 40.56
N LYS A 55 -4.81 -20.63 41.01
CA LYS A 55 -5.09 -21.94 41.70
C LYS A 55 -5.73 -23.03 40.81
N GLY A 56 -5.35 -24.31 40.81
CA GLY A 56 -4.43 -25.16 41.58
C GLY A 56 -5.00 -26.60 41.57
N HIS A 57 -4.20 -27.64 41.23
CA HIS A 57 -4.23 -29.00 41.83
C HIS A 57 -3.22 -29.97 41.17
N SER A 58 -2.55 -30.72 42.07
CA SER A 58 -1.59 -31.84 42.00
C SER A 58 -1.93 -33.00 41.03
N SER A 59 -1.03 -33.84 40.47
CA SER A 59 0.08 -34.69 41.00
C SER A 59 0.68 -35.52 39.80
N PRO A 60 1.69 -36.44 39.92
CA PRO A 60 2.94 -36.45 40.70
C PRO A 60 4.22 -36.82 39.88
N GLN A 61 5.37 -36.36 40.38
CA GLN A 61 6.72 -36.96 40.39
C GLN A 61 7.24 -37.77 39.18
N GLN A 62 8.23 -37.20 38.50
CA GLN A 62 9.49 -37.90 38.18
C GLN A 62 10.68 -36.98 38.49
N SER A 63 11.56 -37.50 39.34
CA SER A 63 12.81 -36.92 39.82
C SER A 63 13.94 -37.16 38.83
N VAL A 64 14.64 -36.11 38.42
CA VAL A 64 16.00 -36.19 37.89
C VAL A 64 16.79 -35.00 38.44
N ASP A 65 17.99 -35.31 38.90
CA ASP A 65 18.85 -34.54 39.79
C ASP A 65 19.32 -33.17 39.26
N GLU A 66 19.51 -32.27 40.22
CA GLU A 66 20.13 -30.96 40.11
C GLU A 66 21.62 -31.05 39.76
N GLU A 67 22.03 -30.42 38.65
CA GLU A 67 23.36 -29.81 38.54
C GLU A 67 23.17 -28.30 38.27
N GLY A 68 23.79 -27.50 39.14
CA GLY A 68 23.50 -26.07 39.32
C GLY A 68 23.79 -25.21 38.09
N GLY A 69 22.72 -24.77 37.42
CA GLY A 69 22.71 -23.52 36.66
C GLY A 69 22.23 -22.39 37.57
N SER A 70 23.09 -21.41 37.85
CA SER A 70 22.70 -20.16 38.49
C SER A 70 21.64 -19.46 37.64
N ILE A 71 20.38 -19.53 38.07
CA ILE A 71 19.34 -18.63 37.59
C ILE A 71 19.66 -17.28 38.25
N ILE A 72 20.13 -16.32 37.44
CA ILE A 72 20.25 -14.92 37.86
C ILE A 72 18.83 -14.41 38.09
N VAL A 73 18.40 -14.45 39.34
CA VAL A 73 17.22 -13.73 39.80
C VAL A 73 17.51 -12.25 39.58
N ALA A 74 16.68 -11.56 38.81
CA ALA A 74 16.75 -10.10 38.68
C ALA A 74 16.72 -9.50 40.09
N ALA A 75 17.86 -8.96 40.52
CA ALA A 75 17.95 -8.29 41.82
C ALA A 75 16.95 -7.14 41.81
N ALA A 76 16.20 -6.97 42.90
CA ALA A 76 15.40 -5.78 43.10
C ALA A 76 16.32 -4.55 42.95
N ASP A 77 15.90 -3.58 42.14
CA ASP A 77 16.66 -2.34 41.94
C ASP A 77 17.01 -1.73 43.30
N THR A 78 18.26 -1.29 43.45
CA THR A 78 18.70 -0.61 44.67
C THR A 78 17.91 0.69 44.86
N ALA A 79 17.80 1.17 46.10
CA ALA A 79 17.16 2.45 46.39
C ALA A 79 17.77 3.62 45.59
N GLU A 80 19.05 3.53 45.25
CA GLU A 80 19.78 4.49 44.42
C GLU A 80 19.30 4.46 42.95
N TRP A 81 19.09 3.27 42.39
CA TRP A 81 18.51 3.12 41.06
C TRP A 81 17.07 3.62 41.01
N GLN A 82 16.25 3.33 42.02
CA GLN A 82 14.87 3.82 42.09
C GLN A 82 14.81 5.36 42.07
N ALA A 83 15.60 6.02 42.91
CA ALA A 83 15.67 7.49 42.95
C ALA A 83 16.15 8.10 41.62
N THR A 84 17.10 7.43 40.96
CA THR A 84 17.62 7.85 39.65
C THR A 84 16.57 7.72 38.56
N ILE A 85 15.87 6.58 38.53
CA ILE A 85 14.81 6.31 37.56
C ILE A 85 13.67 7.31 37.72
N GLU A 86 13.18 7.57 38.93
CA GLU A 86 12.13 8.57 39.18
C GLU A 86 12.50 9.94 38.57
N LYS A 87 13.77 10.32 38.67
CA LYS A 87 14.28 11.56 38.08
C LYS A 87 14.36 11.50 36.56
N VAL A 88 14.81 10.38 35.98
CA VAL A 88 14.97 10.20 34.54
C VAL A 88 13.62 10.13 33.82
N VAL A 89 12.63 9.44 34.41
CA VAL A 89 11.28 9.27 33.83
C VAL A 89 10.63 10.60 33.50
N SER A 90 10.77 11.59 34.39
CA SER A 90 10.27 12.95 34.17
C SER A 90 10.89 13.68 32.95
N ARG A 91 11.88 13.10 32.30
CA ARG A 91 12.61 13.70 31.17
C ARG A 91 12.40 12.91 29.87
N VAL A 92 11.74 11.76 29.96
CA VAL A 92 11.42 10.87 28.85
C VAL A 92 10.01 11.18 28.34
N VAL A 93 9.82 11.09 27.03
CA VAL A 93 8.56 11.36 26.36
C VAL A 93 8.19 10.22 25.41
N SER A 94 6.88 9.96 25.28
CA SER A 94 6.33 9.16 24.19
C SER A 94 6.08 10.07 22.99
N ILE A 95 6.56 9.71 21.81
CA ILE A 95 6.39 10.48 20.57
C ILE A 95 5.42 9.73 19.69
N HIS A 96 4.28 10.34 19.38
CA HIS A 96 3.33 9.83 18.38
C HIS A 96 3.54 10.64 17.10
N PHE A 97 3.80 9.96 15.99
CA PHE A 97 4.14 10.64 14.74
C PHE A 97 3.57 9.94 13.50
N CYS A 98 3.42 10.73 12.45
CA CYS A 98 3.08 10.33 11.10
C CYS A 98 4.19 10.76 10.14
N GLN A 99 4.63 9.84 9.31
CA GLN A 99 5.33 10.12 8.07
C GLN A 99 4.27 10.18 6.96
N THR A 100 4.00 11.37 6.44
CA THR A 100 2.74 11.62 5.70
C THR A 100 2.74 11.09 4.27
N CYS A 101 3.91 10.82 3.71
CA CYS A 101 4.10 10.20 2.40
C CYS A 101 5.39 9.36 2.40
N ALA A 102 5.59 8.54 1.36
CA ALA A 102 6.85 7.82 1.19
C ALA A 102 7.95 8.79 0.74
N PHE A 103 9.15 8.66 1.33
CA PHE A 103 10.30 9.52 1.02
C PHE A 103 11.60 8.78 1.35
N ASP A 104 12.56 8.80 0.43
CA ASP A 104 13.85 8.11 0.55
C ASP A 104 13.72 6.61 0.88
N THR A 105 14.02 6.24 2.13
CA THR A 105 13.94 4.87 2.66
C THR A 105 12.64 4.60 3.40
N ASP A 106 11.83 5.62 3.64
CA ASP A 106 10.73 5.60 4.57
C ASP A 106 9.38 5.51 3.82
N SER A 107 8.47 4.68 4.34
CA SER A 107 7.10 4.57 3.83
C SER A 107 6.16 5.50 4.59
N ALA A 108 5.00 5.80 4.03
CA ALA A 108 3.96 6.53 4.76
C ALA A 108 3.42 5.67 5.93
N ILE A 109 3.70 6.06 7.17
CA ILE A 109 3.33 5.30 8.38
C ILE A 109 2.85 6.21 9.50
N SER A 110 2.09 5.65 10.44
CA SER A 110 1.84 6.26 11.75
C SER A 110 2.37 5.31 12.81
N SER A 111 3.15 5.84 13.74
CA SER A 111 3.85 5.03 14.73
C SER A 111 4.09 5.83 16.02
N GLU A 112 4.68 5.13 16.98
CA GLU A 112 4.96 5.62 18.32
C GLU A 112 6.38 5.19 18.70
N ALA A 113 7.10 6.08 19.37
CA ALA A 113 8.48 5.84 19.79
C ALA A 113 8.80 6.60 21.07
N THR A 114 10.03 6.49 21.53
CA THR A 114 10.53 7.20 22.72
C THR A 114 11.44 8.36 22.30
N GLY A 115 11.48 9.41 23.10
CA GLY A 115 12.55 10.39 23.09
C GLY A 115 12.81 10.93 24.49
N PHE A 116 13.76 11.83 24.63
CA PHE A 116 14.02 12.50 25.90
C PHE A 116 14.50 13.92 25.74
N VAL A 117 14.14 14.77 26.71
CA VAL A 117 14.49 16.19 26.73
C VAL A 117 15.99 16.32 26.99
N VAL A 118 16.69 17.01 26.09
CA VAL A 118 18.15 17.23 26.16
C VAL A 118 18.53 18.69 26.33
N HIS A 119 17.57 19.59 26.14
CA HIS A 119 17.78 21.03 26.33
C HIS A 119 16.45 21.75 26.56
N VAL A 120 16.45 22.76 27.43
CA VAL A 120 15.29 23.60 27.74
C VAL A 120 15.75 25.04 27.95
N ASP A 121 15.23 25.95 27.13
CA ASP A 121 15.30 27.40 27.31
C ASP A 121 13.89 27.99 27.54
N GLU A 122 13.77 29.30 27.74
CA GLU A 122 12.49 29.97 28.01
C GLU A 122 11.44 29.77 26.89
N SER A 123 11.86 29.79 25.63
CA SER A 123 10.97 29.73 24.46
C SER A 123 11.06 28.44 23.66
N THR A 124 12.04 27.58 23.95
CA THR A 124 12.38 26.45 23.08
C THR A 124 13.02 25.33 23.86
N ALA A 125 12.59 24.10 23.60
CA ALA A 125 13.18 22.90 24.17
C ALA A 125 13.41 21.86 23.06
N TYR A 126 14.39 20.98 23.28
CA TYR A 126 14.77 19.95 22.32
C TYR A 126 14.65 18.55 22.92
N ILE A 127 14.11 17.64 22.11
CA ILE A 127 14.03 16.20 22.38
C ILE A 127 15.01 15.50 21.44
N LEU A 128 15.83 14.60 21.98
CA LEU A 128 16.65 13.66 21.20
C LEU A 128 15.89 12.35 21.03
N THR A 129 15.90 11.82 19.82
CA THR A 129 15.32 10.51 19.45
C THR A 129 16.05 9.97 18.21
N ASN A 130 15.61 8.84 17.67
CA ASN A 130 16.18 8.27 16.45
C ASN A 130 15.80 9.05 15.18
N ARG A 131 16.60 8.92 14.12
CA ARG A 131 16.33 9.54 12.81
C ARG A 131 15.04 8.98 12.21
N HIS A 132 14.81 7.67 12.32
CA HIS A 132 13.58 7.05 11.79
C HIS A 132 12.30 7.53 12.51
N VAL A 133 12.42 8.03 13.75
CA VAL A 133 11.31 8.66 14.48
C VAL A 133 11.05 10.07 13.97
N VAL A 134 12.12 10.86 13.77
CA VAL A 134 12.02 12.20 13.16
C VAL A 134 11.56 12.14 11.70
N GLY A 135 11.83 11.03 11.02
CA GLY A 135 11.47 10.75 9.63
C GLY A 135 12.33 11.53 8.64
N SER A 136 12.75 10.88 7.55
CA SER A 136 13.51 11.56 6.48
C SER A 136 12.65 12.53 5.66
N GLY A 137 11.35 12.25 5.53
CA GLY A 137 10.38 13.02 4.76
C GLY A 137 9.49 13.96 5.57
N PRO A 138 8.31 14.30 5.03
CA PRO A 138 7.25 15.01 5.73
C PRO A 138 6.84 14.35 7.05
N PHE A 139 6.86 15.15 8.12
CA PHE A 139 6.60 14.73 9.49
C PHE A 139 5.45 15.54 10.08
N TRP A 140 4.61 14.86 10.86
CA TRP A 140 3.65 15.46 11.77
C TRP A 140 3.56 14.63 13.05
N GLY A 141 3.58 15.25 14.22
CA GLY A 141 3.54 14.50 15.47
C GLY A 141 3.51 15.36 16.73
N TYR A 142 3.33 14.69 17.86
CA TYR A 142 3.29 15.28 19.20
C TYR A 142 4.00 14.37 20.21
N ALA A 143 4.45 14.96 21.32
CA ALA A 143 5.04 14.25 22.44
C ALA A 143 4.10 14.29 23.66
N ILE A 144 3.99 13.15 24.35
CA ILE A 144 3.29 12.96 25.61
C ILE A 144 4.34 12.80 26.73
N PHE A 145 4.23 13.61 27.78
CA PHE A 145 5.09 13.57 28.95
C PHE A 145 4.55 12.61 30.02
N ASP A 146 5.36 12.29 31.02
CA ASP A 146 5.00 11.39 32.13
C ASP A 146 3.70 11.79 32.86
N ASN A 147 3.43 13.10 32.97
CA ASN A 147 2.17 13.60 33.56
C ASN A 147 0.98 13.62 32.57
N HIS A 148 1.13 13.02 31.39
CA HIS A 148 0.19 13.02 30.27
C HIS A 148 -0.14 14.40 29.67
N GLU A 149 0.67 15.43 29.92
CA GLU A 149 0.61 16.64 29.10
C GLU A 149 1.18 16.36 27.71
N GLU A 150 0.55 16.96 26.70
CA GLU A 150 0.91 16.80 25.29
C GLU A 150 1.42 18.12 24.72
N CYS A 151 2.42 18.05 23.83
CA CYS A 151 2.79 19.18 22.99
C CYS A 151 3.17 18.76 21.56
N ASP A 152 2.91 19.65 20.60
CA ASP A 152 3.38 19.48 19.23
C ASP A 152 4.90 19.53 19.15
N VAL A 153 5.45 18.65 18.31
CA VAL A 153 6.89 18.54 18.07
C VAL A 153 7.22 18.75 16.60
N TYR A 154 8.39 19.34 16.34
CA TYR A 154 8.82 19.74 15.01
C TYR A 154 10.27 19.32 14.76
N PRO A 155 10.59 18.58 13.68
CA PRO A 155 11.98 18.29 13.31
C PRO A 155 12.80 19.55 13.12
N VAL A 156 13.99 19.59 13.74
CA VAL A 156 14.98 20.66 13.52
C VAL A 156 16.33 20.13 13.07
N TYR A 157 16.62 18.86 13.32
CA TYR A 157 17.81 18.20 12.79
C TYR A 157 17.55 16.70 12.61
N ARG A 158 18.12 16.14 11.55
CA ARG A 158 18.15 14.71 11.26
C ARG A 158 19.51 14.43 10.68
N ASP A 159 20.19 13.44 11.20
CA ASP A 159 21.49 13.11 10.69
C ASP A 159 21.37 12.37 9.33
N PRO A 160 22.14 12.74 8.30
CA PRO A 160 22.15 12.02 7.02
C PRO A 160 22.49 10.52 7.09
N VAL A 161 23.26 10.10 8.10
CA VAL A 161 23.90 8.77 8.12
C VAL A 161 23.58 7.96 9.36
N HIS A 162 23.52 8.59 10.53
CA HIS A 162 23.36 7.94 11.83
C HIS A 162 21.94 8.09 12.36
N ASP A 163 21.46 7.09 13.09
CA ASP A 163 20.04 7.02 13.46
C ASP A 163 19.69 7.92 14.65
N PHE A 164 19.87 9.23 14.51
CA PHE A 164 19.45 10.24 15.47
C PHE A 164 18.90 11.51 14.82
N GLY A 165 18.03 12.19 15.56
CA GLY A 165 17.48 13.47 15.21
C GLY A 165 17.03 14.28 16.42
N LEU A 166 16.77 15.56 16.19
CA LEU A 166 16.30 16.50 17.21
C LEU A 166 14.92 17.02 16.83
N LEU A 167 14.01 16.94 17.77
CA LEU A 167 12.69 17.55 17.70
C LEU A 167 12.65 18.78 18.61
N ARG A 168 11.99 19.83 18.16
CA ARG A 168 11.74 21.06 18.90
C ARG A 168 10.29 21.11 19.38
N PHE A 169 10.09 21.59 20.60
CA PHE A 169 8.76 21.89 21.12
C PHE A 169 8.75 23.20 21.91
N ASN A 170 7.56 23.73 22.18
CA ASN A 170 7.39 24.91 23.01
C ASN A 170 7.20 24.49 24.48
N PRO A 171 8.17 24.75 25.37
CA PRO A 171 8.09 24.35 26.78
C PRO A 171 6.93 25.02 27.52
N SER A 172 6.45 26.19 27.07
CA SER A 172 5.31 26.88 27.69
C SER A 172 3.98 26.14 27.55
N LYS A 173 3.92 25.07 26.75
CA LYS A 173 2.75 24.21 26.60
C LYS A 173 2.61 23.20 27.73
N ILE A 174 3.70 22.90 28.44
CA ILE A 174 3.73 22.03 29.61
C ILE A 174 3.59 22.91 30.85
N LYS A 175 2.49 22.73 31.60
CA LYS A 175 2.07 23.67 32.67
C LYS A 175 2.16 23.09 34.06
N TYR A 176 2.03 21.77 34.19
CA TYR A 176 1.88 21.08 35.47
C TYR A 176 3.10 20.23 35.83
N MET A 177 4.18 20.36 35.06
CA MET A 177 5.42 19.64 35.25
C MET A 177 6.62 20.55 35.03
N ALA A 178 7.65 20.39 35.86
CA ALA A 178 8.93 21.05 35.65
C ALA A 178 9.73 20.28 34.60
N LEU A 179 10.14 20.97 33.53
CA LEU A 179 10.99 20.40 32.50
C LEU A 179 12.46 20.47 32.94
N ALA A 180 13.18 19.37 32.78
CA ALA A 180 14.62 19.31 33.00
C ALA A 180 15.29 18.44 31.93
N PRO A 181 16.46 18.83 31.39
CA PRO A 181 17.17 18.01 30.42
C PRO A 181 17.92 16.85 31.08
N LEU A 182 18.19 15.80 30.29
CA LEU A 182 19.24 14.81 30.56
C LEU A 182 20.57 15.29 29.97
N ASP A 183 21.64 15.17 30.76
CA ASP A 183 22.98 15.47 30.28
C ASP A 183 23.50 14.30 29.43
N LEU A 184 23.96 14.62 28.22
CA LEU A 184 24.62 13.66 27.33
C LEU A 184 26.09 13.51 27.74
N ARG A 185 26.50 12.31 28.14
CA ARG A 185 27.84 11.97 28.63
C ARG A 185 28.42 10.73 27.92
N PRO A 186 28.72 10.83 26.61
CA PRO A 186 29.34 9.72 25.87
C PRO A 186 30.67 9.26 26.49
N ASP A 187 31.40 10.14 27.18
CA ASP A 187 32.65 9.85 27.88
C ASP A 187 32.50 8.83 29.04
N LEU A 188 31.28 8.61 29.52
CA LEU A 188 30.97 7.66 30.59
C LEU A 188 30.57 6.26 30.08
N ALA A 189 30.37 6.08 28.77
CA ALA A 189 30.08 4.76 28.19
C ALA A 189 31.32 3.86 28.26
N LYS A 190 31.33 2.87 29.17
CA LYS A 190 32.46 1.97 29.41
C LYS A 190 31.97 0.53 29.60
N VAL A 191 32.77 -0.44 29.16
CA VAL A 191 32.49 -1.86 29.42
C VAL A 191 32.41 -2.11 30.92
N GLY A 192 31.37 -2.82 31.35
CA GLY A 192 31.08 -3.12 32.75
C GLY A 192 30.22 -2.06 33.46
N VAL A 193 29.87 -0.95 32.81
CA VAL A 193 28.92 0.03 33.37
C VAL A 193 27.52 -0.57 33.37
N GLU A 194 26.91 -0.57 34.55
CA GLU A 194 25.49 -0.87 34.71
C GLU A 194 24.65 0.28 34.17
N ILE A 195 23.63 -0.07 33.39
CA ILE A 195 22.76 0.87 32.71
C ILE A 195 21.29 0.54 32.94
N ARG A 196 20.45 1.56 32.71
CA ARG A 196 19.00 1.40 32.54
C ARG A 196 18.57 2.02 31.22
N VAL A 197 17.75 1.31 30.46
CA VAL A 197 17.03 1.86 29.30
C VAL A 197 15.66 2.27 29.79
N VAL A 198 15.32 3.55 29.67
CA VAL A 198 14.08 4.11 30.22
C VAL A 198 13.24 4.63 29.07
N GLY A 199 12.13 3.98 28.75
CA GLY A 199 11.33 4.35 27.58
C GLY A 199 9.90 3.84 27.61
N ASN A 200 9.18 4.00 26.51
CA ASN A 200 7.83 3.47 26.37
C ASN A 200 7.88 2.08 25.69
N ASP A 201 7.05 1.15 26.16
CA ASP A 201 6.80 -0.14 25.49
C ASP A 201 5.39 -0.10 24.87
N ALA A 202 5.35 0.04 23.54
CA ALA A 202 4.12 0.02 22.74
C ALA A 202 2.99 0.97 23.19
N GLY A 203 3.31 2.19 23.68
CA GLY A 203 2.33 3.25 23.87
C GLY A 203 1.62 3.28 25.23
N GLU A 204 1.68 2.19 26.02
CA GLU A 204 0.80 2.03 27.19
C GLU A 204 1.52 2.06 28.55
N LYS A 205 2.87 1.90 28.61
CA LYS A 205 3.62 1.89 29.89
C LYS A 205 5.08 2.32 29.72
N LEU A 206 5.58 3.04 30.73
CA LEU A 206 7.01 3.19 30.97
C LEU A 206 7.65 1.81 31.22
N SER A 207 8.60 1.43 30.38
CA SER A 207 9.46 0.26 30.47
C SER A 207 10.86 0.65 30.91
N ILE A 208 11.37 -0.06 31.91
CA ILE A 208 12.72 0.12 32.45
C ILE A 208 13.46 -1.21 32.31
N LEU A 209 14.48 -1.23 31.48
CA LEU A 209 15.27 -2.42 31.22
C LEU A 209 16.65 -2.25 31.85
N SER A 210 17.11 -3.25 32.59
CA SER A 210 18.45 -3.29 33.14
C SER A 210 19.41 -3.98 32.18
N GLY A 211 20.66 -3.52 32.20
CA GLY A 211 21.71 -4.13 31.41
C GLY A 211 23.10 -3.70 31.86
N VAL A 212 24.11 -4.32 31.26
CA VAL A 212 25.51 -3.97 31.45
C VAL A 212 26.17 -3.84 30.07
N ILE A 213 26.91 -2.75 29.86
CA ILE A 213 27.65 -2.55 28.62
C ILE A 213 28.71 -3.64 28.49
N SER A 214 28.62 -4.43 27.43
CA SER A 214 29.55 -5.53 27.14
C SER A 214 30.56 -5.18 26.05
N ARG A 215 30.25 -4.21 25.17
CA ARG A 215 31.11 -3.83 24.05
C ARG A 215 30.86 -2.38 23.59
N LEU A 216 31.88 -1.72 23.04
CA LEU A 216 31.80 -0.34 22.49
C LEU A 216 32.24 -0.22 21.02
N ASP A 217 32.92 -1.23 20.49
CA ASP A 217 33.62 -1.25 19.19
C ASP A 217 32.92 -2.17 18.19
N ARG A 218 31.59 -2.31 18.27
CA ARG A 218 30.84 -3.14 17.34
C ARG A 218 30.60 -2.35 16.05
N ASN A 219 30.87 -2.91 14.88
CA ASN A 219 30.43 -2.27 13.63
C ASN A 219 28.90 -2.09 13.60
N ALA A 220 28.44 -1.07 12.87
CA ALA A 220 27.02 -0.84 12.65
C ALA A 220 26.29 -2.09 12.13
N PRO A 221 25.09 -2.40 12.64
CA PRO A 221 24.29 -3.53 12.17
C PRO A 221 23.75 -3.31 10.75
N GLU A 222 23.69 -4.37 9.95
CA GLU A 222 23.01 -4.38 8.66
C GLU A 222 21.56 -4.89 8.82
N TYR A 223 20.58 -4.07 8.45
CA TYR A 223 19.15 -4.39 8.60
C TYR A 223 18.51 -4.94 7.32
N GLY A 224 19.29 -5.13 6.25
CA GLY A 224 18.79 -5.57 4.95
C GLY A 224 18.47 -4.38 4.04
N GLU A 225 17.23 -4.31 3.55
CA GLU A 225 16.80 -3.18 2.71
C GLU A 225 16.42 -1.95 3.51
N GLY A 226 16.67 -0.78 2.90
CA GLY A 226 16.29 0.51 3.46
C GLY A 226 17.43 1.17 4.22
N TYR A 227 17.08 1.90 5.27
CA TYR A 227 18.03 2.69 6.04
C TYR A 227 18.96 1.80 6.88
N SER A 228 20.25 2.15 6.95
CA SER A 228 21.20 1.53 7.87
C SER A 228 22.32 2.50 8.22
N ASP A 229 22.74 2.51 9.47
CA ASP A 229 23.91 3.26 9.91
C ASP A 229 25.19 2.68 9.31
N PHE A 230 26.22 3.52 9.16
CA PHE A 230 27.55 3.13 8.71
C PHE A 230 28.58 4.17 9.14
N ASN A 231 29.86 3.81 9.08
CA ASN A 231 30.95 4.67 9.58
C ASN A 231 30.81 5.05 11.06
N THR A 232 30.27 4.13 11.86
CA THR A 232 30.18 4.27 13.32
C THR A 232 30.31 2.94 14.02
N ASN A 233 30.66 3.01 15.29
CA ASN A 233 30.60 1.88 16.20
C ASN A 233 29.31 1.95 17.02
N TYR A 234 28.73 0.79 17.31
CA TYR A 234 27.63 0.61 18.23
C TYR A 234 28.12 0.09 19.57
N ILE A 235 27.41 0.50 20.61
CA ILE A 235 27.52 -0.01 21.95
C ILE A 235 26.60 -1.22 22.07
N GLN A 236 27.09 -2.30 22.67
CA GLN A 236 26.32 -3.52 22.91
C GLN A 236 26.14 -3.72 24.40
N ALA A 237 24.93 -4.09 24.82
CA ALA A 237 24.64 -4.51 26.18
C ALA A 237 23.72 -5.74 26.20
N ALA A 238 23.79 -6.48 27.30
CA ALA A 238 22.80 -7.51 27.60
C ALA A 238 21.56 -6.82 28.18
N ALA A 239 20.59 -6.54 27.31
CA ALA A 239 19.28 -5.99 27.64
C ALA A 239 18.25 -6.63 26.68
N ALA A 240 16.97 -6.57 27.05
CA ALA A 240 15.87 -7.24 26.33
C ALA A 240 14.83 -6.22 25.87
N ALA A 241 15.23 -5.27 25.02
CA ALA A 241 14.33 -4.25 24.53
C ALA A 241 13.33 -4.76 23.48
N SER A 242 12.13 -4.20 23.54
CA SER A 242 10.98 -4.48 22.69
C SER A 242 10.63 -3.28 21.79
N GLY A 243 9.62 -3.45 20.93
CA GLY A 243 9.14 -2.40 20.03
C GLY A 243 8.60 -1.16 20.79
N GLY A 244 8.92 0.03 20.30
CA GLY A 244 8.58 1.32 20.95
C GLY A 244 9.72 1.91 21.82
N SER A 245 10.70 1.09 22.18
CA SER A 245 11.89 1.53 22.94
C SER A 245 12.91 2.33 22.12
N SER A 246 12.79 2.35 20.79
CA SER A 246 13.63 3.18 19.91
C SER A 246 13.58 4.64 20.35
N GLY A 247 14.76 5.23 20.56
CA GLY A 247 14.96 6.62 20.97
C GLY A 247 15.02 6.80 22.48
N SER A 248 14.92 5.72 23.27
CA SER A 248 15.08 5.77 24.72
C SER A 248 16.49 6.18 25.14
N PRO A 249 16.63 7.00 26.20
CA PRO A 249 17.92 7.22 26.82
C PRO A 249 18.41 5.93 27.49
N VAL A 250 19.68 5.62 27.30
CA VAL A 250 20.42 4.65 28.10
C VAL A 250 21.19 5.42 29.16
N VAL A 251 20.85 5.24 30.43
CA VAL A 251 21.40 6.04 31.54
C VAL A 251 22.28 5.21 32.47
N ASN A 252 23.28 5.87 33.07
CA ASN A 252 24.06 5.30 34.17
C ASN A 252 23.38 5.56 35.54
N ILE A 253 23.98 5.06 36.63
CA ILE A 253 23.46 5.22 38.01
C ILE A 253 23.32 6.69 38.45
N ASP A 254 24.04 7.63 37.83
CA ASP A 254 23.92 9.06 38.15
C ASP A 254 22.78 9.75 37.37
N GLY A 255 22.11 9.03 36.46
CA GLY A 255 21.08 9.54 35.58
C GLY A 255 21.62 10.35 34.38
N HIS A 256 22.89 10.17 34.02
CA HIS A 256 23.44 10.74 32.78
C HIS A 256 23.15 9.80 31.60
N ALA A 257 22.75 10.35 30.45
CA ALA A 257 22.57 9.58 29.24
C ALA A 257 23.95 9.24 28.64
N VAL A 258 24.23 7.96 28.43
CA VAL A 258 25.52 7.45 27.91
C VAL A 258 25.40 6.85 26.51
N ALA A 259 24.21 6.44 26.09
CA ALA A 259 23.91 5.95 24.74
C ALA A 259 22.44 6.24 24.35
N LEU A 260 22.10 6.07 23.08
CA LEU A 260 20.73 6.14 22.55
C LEU A 260 20.28 4.75 22.10
N GLN A 261 19.12 4.29 22.57
CA GLN A 261 18.56 3.02 22.13
C GLN A 261 18.16 3.09 20.65
N ALA A 262 18.69 2.19 19.82
CA ALA A 262 18.45 2.17 18.38
C ALA A 262 17.71 0.89 17.92
N GLY A 263 17.91 -0.23 18.62
CA GLY A 263 17.16 -1.46 18.36
C GLY A 263 17.78 -2.71 18.99
N GLY A 264 17.03 -3.81 18.99
CA GLY A 264 17.46 -5.13 19.46
C GLY A 264 17.52 -6.16 18.34
N ARG A 265 18.06 -7.36 18.61
CA ARG A 265 17.98 -8.47 17.64
C ARG A 265 16.54 -9.01 17.55
N SER A 266 16.07 -9.21 16.33
CA SER A 266 14.73 -9.77 16.05
C SER A 266 14.61 -11.28 16.28
N ASP A 267 15.71 -11.99 16.57
CA ASP A 267 15.73 -13.44 16.80
C ASP A 267 15.54 -13.85 18.26
N GLY A 268 15.15 -12.91 19.13
CA GLY A 268 14.83 -13.17 20.54
C GLY A 268 16.04 -13.28 21.47
N ALA A 269 17.26 -12.97 20.99
CA ALA A 269 18.43 -12.86 21.84
C ALA A 269 18.38 -11.58 22.70
N ALA A 270 18.73 -11.68 23.98
CA ALA A 270 18.84 -10.54 24.91
C ALA A 270 20.10 -9.70 24.64
N THR A 271 20.18 -9.08 23.46
CA THR A 271 21.26 -8.20 23.05
C THR A 271 20.71 -7.00 22.33
N ASP A 272 20.93 -5.83 22.93
CA ASP A 272 20.53 -4.54 22.39
C ASP A 272 21.71 -3.76 21.82
N TYR A 273 21.40 -2.90 20.85
CA TYR A 273 22.33 -2.06 20.13
C TYR A 273 22.02 -0.59 20.39
N PHE A 274 23.01 0.12 20.94
CA PHE A 274 22.91 1.54 21.25
C PHE A 274 23.84 2.37 20.39
N LEU A 275 23.33 3.50 19.91
CA LEU A 275 24.10 4.50 19.20
C LEU A 275 24.92 5.36 20.20
N PRO A 276 26.22 5.61 19.95
CA PRO A 276 27.01 6.53 20.77
C PRO A 276 26.49 7.97 20.71
N LEU A 277 26.70 8.73 21.79
CA LEU A 277 26.19 10.10 21.92
C LEU A 277 27.16 11.19 21.45
N ASP A 278 28.35 10.86 20.95
CA ASP A 278 29.34 11.84 20.48
C ASP A 278 28.77 12.77 19.40
N ARG A 279 28.15 12.19 18.36
CA ARG A 279 27.54 12.97 17.28
C ARG A 279 26.23 13.66 17.68
N PRO A 280 25.30 12.99 18.41
CA PRO A 280 24.15 13.68 19.00
C PRO A 280 24.53 14.90 19.85
N LEU A 281 25.56 14.81 20.67
CA LEU A 281 26.03 15.91 21.50
C LEU A 281 26.59 17.06 20.65
N ARG A 282 27.43 16.76 19.64
CA ARG A 282 27.93 17.77 18.70
C ARG A 282 26.78 18.49 17.98
N ALA A 283 25.84 17.73 17.42
CA ALA A 283 24.69 18.28 16.70
C ALA A 283 23.83 19.17 17.62
N LEU A 284 23.54 18.73 18.84
CA LEU A 284 22.82 19.51 19.84
C LEU A 284 23.55 20.84 20.14
N GLN A 285 24.87 20.83 20.28
CA GLN A 285 25.65 22.05 20.53
C GLN A 285 25.57 23.04 19.36
N CYS A 286 25.67 22.56 18.11
CA CYS A 286 25.53 23.39 16.92
C CYS A 286 24.11 23.98 16.81
N VAL A 287 23.08 23.14 16.95
CA VAL A 287 21.67 23.58 16.91
C VAL A 287 21.38 24.64 17.97
N ARG A 288 21.87 24.46 19.20
CA ARG A 288 21.72 25.45 20.29
C ARG A 288 22.39 26.79 19.99
N LYS A 289 23.49 26.79 19.23
CA LYS A 289 24.19 28.01 18.81
C LYS A 289 23.61 28.63 17.54
N GLY A 290 22.65 27.97 16.88
CA GLY A 290 22.17 28.37 15.56
C GLY A 290 23.23 28.18 14.47
N GLU A 291 24.21 27.31 14.70
CA GLU A 291 25.28 26.99 13.76
C GLU A 291 24.87 25.79 12.88
N PRO A 292 25.22 25.79 11.58
CA PRO A 292 25.03 24.61 10.73
C PRO A 292 25.78 23.39 11.27
N VAL A 293 25.14 22.23 11.27
CA VAL A 293 25.79 20.96 11.62
C VAL A 293 26.52 20.41 10.38
N SER A 294 27.79 20.81 10.20
CA SER A 294 28.58 20.33 9.06
C SER A 294 28.77 18.82 9.09
N ARG A 295 28.61 18.15 7.93
CA ARG A 295 28.71 16.70 7.77
C ARG A 295 29.50 16.34 6.52
N GLY A 296 30.75 15.92 6.69
CA GLY A 296 31.67 15.65 5.58
C GLY A 296 31.61 14.22 5.08
N THR A 297 31.88 14.04 3.79
CA THR A 297 32.00 12.71 3.18
C THR A 297 32.95 12.68 2.00
N ILE A 298 33.62 11.54 1.84
CA ILE A 298 34.39 11.16 0.65
C ILE A 298 33.66 10.07 -0.16
N GLN A 299 32.41 9.78 0.21
CA GLN A 299 31.53 8.74 -0.35
C GLN A 299 32.10 7.32 -0.21
N THR A 300 32.71 7.04 0.95
CA THR A 300 33.31 5.75 1.30
C THR A 300 32.70 5.22 2.59
N GLN A 301 32.26 3.96 2.57
CA GLN A 301 31.99 3.19 3.77
C GLN A 301 33.27 2.55 4.27
N TRP A 302 33.58 2.77 5.53
CA TRP A 302 34.67 2.17 6.28
C TRP A 302 34.09 1.17 7.29
N VAL A 303 34.83 0.10 7.55
CA VAL A 303 34.51 -0.91 8.55
C VAL A 303 35.70 -1.12 9.48
N LEU A 304 35.46 -1.27 10.78
CA LEU A 304 36.52 -1.59 11.74
C LEU A 304 36.86 -3.08 11.62
N LYS A 305 38.14 -3.39 11.33
CA LYS A 305 38.66 -4.77 11.26
C LYS A 305 39.77 -4.98 12.26
N ALA A 306 39.80 -6.16 12.88
CA ALA A 306 40.88 -6.52 13.80
C ALA A 306 42.24 -6.56 13.09
N PHE A 307 43.33 -6.38 13.83
CA PHE A 307 44.68 -6.34 13.26
C PHE A 307 45.05 -7.60 12.46
N ASP A 308 44.56 -8.79 12.84
CA ASP A 308 44.82 -10.03 12.10
C ASP A 308 44.16 -10.05 10.72
N GLU A 309 42.99 -9.42 10.57
CA GLU A 309 42.35 -9.18 9.27
C GLU A 309 43.11 -8.12 8.48
N CYS A 310 43.49 -7.02 9.13
CA CYS A 310 44.25 -5.95 8.47
C CYS A 310 45.58 -6.45 7.92
N ARG A 311 46.28 -7.33 8.64
CA ARG A 311 47.50 -8.00 8.14
C ARG A 311 47.24 -8.83 6.89
N ARG A 312 46.10 -9.53 6.82
CA ARG A 312 45.71 -10.30 5.62
C ARG A 312 45.40 -9.41 4.41
N LEU A 313 45.10 -8.13 4.65
CA LEU A 313 44.92 -7.10 3.62
C LEU A 313 46.23 -6.35 3.28
N GLY A 314 47.32 -6.63 3.99
CA GLY A 314 48.64 -6.06 3.75
C GLY A 314 49.13 -5.05 4.77
N LEU A 315 48.47 -4.87 5.93
CA LEU A 315 48.98 -3.97 6.97
C LEU A 315 50.40 -4.38 7.41
N ASP A 316 51.37 -3.48 7.17
CA ASP A 316 52.76 -3.68 7.55
C ASP A 316 52.97 -3.71 9.08
N ALA A 317 53.94 -4.50 9.52
CA ALA A 317 54.24 -4.69 10.94
C ALA A 317 54.75 -3.42 11.63
N GLU A 318 55.45 -2.52 10.92
CA GLU A 318 55.90 -1.25 11.48
C GLU A 318 54.71 -0.31 11.73
N TRP A 319 53.75 -0.26 10.81
CA TRP A 319 52.53 0.53 11.01
C TRP A 319 51.68 -0.03 12.14
N GLU A 320 51.47 -1.35 12.21
CA GLU A 320 50.79 -1.98 13.35
C GLU A 320 51.51 -1.63 14.68
N SER A 321 52.84 -1.68 14.71
CA SER A 321 53.64 -1.33 15.89
C SER A 321 53.46 0.14 16.31
N LYS A 322 53.52 1.08 15.36
CA LYS A 322 53.30 2.51 15.61
C LYS A 322 51.90 2.79 16.15
N VAL A 323 50.88 2.17 15.55
CA VAL A 323 49.49 2.33 15.99
C VAL A 323 49.29 1.77 17.39
N ARG A 324 49.79 0.56 17.68
CA ARG A 324 49.68 -0.03 19.03
C ARG A 324 50.43 0.76 20.09
N ALA A 325 51.54 1.40 19.73
CA ALA A 325 52.27 2.29 20.64
C ALA A 325 51.47 3.58 20.92
N ALA A 326 50.85 4.17 19.90
CA ALA A 326 50.05 5.40 20.04
C ALA A 326 48.69 5.15 20.71
N PHE A 327 48.06 4.00 20.42
CA PHE A 327 46.73 3.62 20.90
C PHE A 327 46.71 2.19 21.47
N PRO A 328 47.24 1.98 22.70
CA PRO A 328 47.43 0.64 23.27
C PRO A 328 46.15 -0.19 23.50
N LYS A 329 44.98 0.47 23.49
CA LYS A 329 43.67 -0.18 23.68
C LYS A 329 43.00 -0.57 22.38
N GLU A 330 43.48 -0.05 21.24
CA GLU A 330 42.91 -0.37 19.95
C GLU A 330 43.29 -1.77 19.53
N THR A 331 42.35 -2.45 18.88
CA THR A 331 42.50 -3.85 18.45
C THR A 331 42.37 -4.01 16.93
N GLY A 332 42.20 -2.91 16.20
CA GLY A 332 41.95 -2.90 14.76
C GLY A 332 42.19 -1.56 14.09
N MET A 333 41.90 -1.52 12.79
CA MET A 333 42.01 -0.35 11.91
C MET A 333 40.73 -0.18 11.08
N LEU A 334 40.50 1.02 10.56
CA LEU A 334 39.43 1.28 9.60
C LEU A 334 39.84 0.81 8.20
N VAL A 335 38.98 0.04 7.56
CA VAL A 335 39.22 -0.56 6.23
C VAL A 335 38.11 -0.13 5.29
N ALA A 336 38.45 0.29 4.07
CA ALA A 336 37.46 0.67 3.06
C ALA A 336 36.65 -0.57 2.64
N GLU A 337 35.33 -0.51 2.77
CA GLU A 337 34.41 -1.58 2.41
C GLU A 337 33.63 -1.28 1.13
N VAL A 338 33.19 -0.03 0.95
CA VAL A 338 32.45 0.41 -0.25
C VAL A 338 33.00 1.76 -0.69
N VAL A 339 33.38 1.88 -1.95
CA VAL A 339 33.72 3.16 -2.58
C VAL A 339 32.69 3.46 -3.66
N LEU A 340 31.97 4.59 -3.57
CA LEU A 340 30.95 4.88 -4.57
C LEU A 340 31.56 5.30 -5.93
N PRO A 341 31.10 4.71 -7.04
CA PRO A 341 31.53 5.12 -8.38
C PRO A 341 31.22 6.59 -8.68
N LYS A 342 32.12 7.26 -9.40
CA LYS A 342 32.17 8.70 -9.70
C LYS A 342 32.18 9.64 -8.46
N GLY A 343 32.33 9.08 -7.26
CA GLY A 343 32.49 9.83 -6.01
C GLY A 343 33.92 10.34 -5.81
N PRO A 344 34.19 11.13 -4.75
CA PRO A 344 35.53 11.66 -4.48
C PRO A 344 36.60 10.59 -4.27
N GLY A 345 36.23 9.46 -3.67
CA GLY A 345 37.07 8.29 -3.46
C GLY A 345 37.25 7.39 -4.68
N ASP A 346 36.43 7.54 -5.73
CA ASP A 346 36.51 6.70 -6.92
C ASP A 346 37.87 6.86 -7.61
N GLU A 347 38.39 5.78 -8.19
CA GLU A 347 39.73 5.66 -8.79
C GLU A 347 40.93 5.95 -7.85
N LYS A 348 40.69 6.40 -6.62
CA LYS A 348 41.73 6.76 -5.64
C LYS A 348 41.77 5.78 -4.47
N LEU A 349 40.62 5.32 -4.02
CA LEU A 349 40.45 4.30 -2.98
C LEU A 349 40.01 2.98 -3.59
N GLU A 350 40.39 1.89 -2.95
CA GLU A 350 39.99 0.53 -3.31
C GLU A 350 39.44 -0.21 -2.08
N GLU A 351 38.48 -1.10 -2.29
CA GLU A 351 37.99 -1.96 -1.21
C GLU A 351 39.14 -2.81 -0.64
N GLY A 352 39.31 -2.77 0.68
CA GLY A 352 40.41 -3.41 1.40
C GLY A 352 41.55 -2.46 1.79
N ASP A 353 41.56 -1.21 1.32
CA ASP A 353 42.53 -0.20 1.78
C ASP A 353 42.43 -0.01 3.30
N VAL A 354 43.56 -0.13 4.00
CA VAL A 354 43.65 0.09 5.45
C VAL A 354 44.06 1.54 5.71
N LEU A 355 43.20 2.31 6.39
CA LEU A 355 43.49 3.72 6.70
C LEU A 355 44.52 3.83 7.83
N VAL A 356 45.65 4.50 7.56
CA VAL A 356 46.75 4.66 8.53
C VAL A 356 46.79 6.09 9.08
N GLN A 357 46.76 7.10 8.20
CA GLN A 357 46.80 8.50 8.62
C GLN A 357 45.80 9.36 7.85
N VAL A 358 45.34 10.43 8.51
CA VAL A 358 44.59 11.53 7.90
C VAL A 358 45.30 12.83 8.22
N ASN A 359 45.65 13.60 7.20
CA ASN A 359 46.40 14.85 7.31
C ASN A 359 47.71 14.72 8.11
N GLY A 360 48.34 13.54 8.08
CA GLY A 360 49.59 13.22 8.78
C GLY A 360 49.43 12.74 10.23
N GLU A 361 48.20 12.69 10.77
CA GLU A 361 47.90 12.14 12.09
C GLU A 361 47.48 10.68 11.99
N LEU A 362 47.99 9.80 12.87
CA LEU A 362 47.53 8.41 12.96
C LEU A 362 46.05 8.38 13.36
N LEU A 363 45.26 7.53 12.70
CA LEU A 363 43.81 7.49 12.90
C LEU A 363 43.27 6.06 12.90
N THR A 364 42.52 5.71 13.94
CA THR A 364 41.90 4.38 14.10
C THR A 364 40.41 4.43 14.42
N GLN A 365 39.86 5.60 14.74
CA GLN A 365 38.51 5.76 15.29
C GLN A 365 37.61 6.57 14.35
N PHE A 366 36.36 6.12 14.19
CA PHE A 366 35.34 6.81 13.41
C PHE A 366 35.10 8.25 13.88
N VAL A 367 34.94 8.47 15.20
CA VAL A 367 34.70 9.81 15.77
C VAL A 367 35.77 10.82 15.33
N ARG A 368 37.05 10.42 15.32
CA ARG A 368 38.13 11.29 14.86
C ARG A 368 38.12 11.50 13.35
N LEU A 369 37.82 10.47 12.57
CA LEU A 369 37.71 10.57 11.10
C LEU A 369 36.59 11.56 10.74
N ASP A 370 35.46 11.41 11.40
CA ASP A 370 34.29 12.25 11.28
C ASP A 370 34.59 13.71 11.60
N ASP A 371 35.30 14.01 12.71
CA ASP A 371 35.70 15.38 13.04
C ASP A 371 36.55 16.03 11.92
N VAL A 372 37.48 15.26 11.34
CA VAL A 372 38.34 15.76 10.26
C VAL A 372 37.53 15.98 8.98
N LEU A 373 36.63 15.07 8.62
CA LEU A 373 35.77 15.24 7.45
C LEU A 373 34.77 16.39 7.64
N ASP A 374 34.09 16.45 8.78
CA ASP A 374 33.09 17.47 9.11
C ASP A 374 33.70 18.89 9.15
N SER A 375 34.96 19.04 9.55
CA SER A 375 35.70 20.31 9.54
C SER A 375 36.31 20.67 8.17
N SER A 376 36.35 19.72 7.24
CA SER A 376 36.96 19.89 5.92
C SER A 376 35.94 19.97 4.78
N VAL A 377 34.64 20.07 5.06
CA VAL A 377 33.57 20.18 4.05
C VAL A 377 33.88 21.30 3.04
N GLY A 378 33.85 20.97 1.74
CA GLY A 378 34.21 21.86 0.64
C GLY A 378 35.71 22.05 0.44
N GLY A 379 36.54 21.44 1.29
CA GLY A 379 38.00 21.41 1.21
C GLY A 379 38.52 20.03 0.79
N LYS A 380 39.73 19.71 1.26
CA LYS A 380 40.43 18.46 0.94
C LYS A 380 41.01 17.79 2.17
N VAL A 381 41.15 16.47 2.08
CA VAL A 381 41.86 15.64 3.07
C VAL A 381 42.90 14.78 2.39
N LYS A 382 44.01 14.56 3.07
CA LYS A 382 45.10 13.68 2.63
C LYS A 382 45.09 12.41 3.44
N LEU A 383 44.90 11.26 2.79
CA LEU A 383 44.91 9.96 3.43
C LEU A 383 46.22 9.23 3.12
N LEU A 384 46.80 8.58 4.13
CA LEU A 384 47.81 7.54 3.97
C LEU A 384 47.16 6.19 4.24
N LEU A 385 47.29 5.30 3.27
CA LEU A 385 46.65 3.98 3.24
C LEU A 385 47.72 2.89 3.11
N GLN A 386 47.35 1.69 3.54
CA GLN A 386 48.07 0.46 3.26
C GLN A 386 47.26 -0.39 2.29
N ARG A 387 47.76 -0.52 1.05
CA ARG A 387 47.13 -1.29 -0.05
C ARG A 387 48.03 -2.45 -0.43
N GLY A 388 47.66 -3.66 -0.02
CA GLY A 388 48.43 -4.87 -0.37
C GLY A 388 49.88 -4.86 0.11
N GLY A 389 50.22 -4.11 1.16
CA GLY A 389 51.58 -3.96 1.68
C GLY A 389 52.29 -2.65 1.31
N GLU A 390 51.71 -1.85 0.42
CA GLU A 390 52.32 -0.61 -0.05
C GLU A 390 51.66 0.63 0.56
N ASP A 391 52.49 1.62 0.91
CA ASP A 391 52.03 2.93 1.37
C ASP A 391 51.49 3.73 0.17
N VAL A 392 50.18 3.98 0.17
CA VAL A 392 49.52 4.78 -0.86
C VAL A 392 48.99 6.07 -0.24
N THR A 393 49.40 7.20 -0.79
CA THR A 393 48.93 8.52 -0.35
C THR A 393 47.98 9.10 -1.38
N VAL A 394 46.78 9.47 -0.94
CA VAL A 394 45.76 10.08 -1.80
C VAL A 394 45.25 11.39 -1.23
N GLU A 395 44.88 12.31 -2.11
CA GLU A 395 44.21 13.56 -1.77
C GLU A 395 42.78 13.54 -2.33
N LEU A 396 41.81 13.77 -1.44
CA LEU A 396 40.38 13.63 -1.70
C LEU A 396 39.66 14.94 -1.40
N ASP A 397 38.71 15.29 -2.26
CA ASP A 397 37.80 16.39 -2.01
C ASP A 397 36.71 15.92 -1.02
N VAL A 398 36.38 16.75 -0.04
CA VAL A 398 35.35 16.42 0.97
C VAL A 398 34.05 17.10 0.57
N GLY A 399 33.05 16.28 0.25
CA GLY A 399 31.69 16.72 -0.03
C GLY A 399 30.86 16.94 1.24
N ASP A 400 29.69 17.54 1.06
CA ASP A 400 28.68 17.72 2.10
C ASP A 400 27.62 16.62 2.01
N LEU A 401 27.41 15.88 3.11
CA LEU A 401 26.38 14.85 3.20
C LEU A 401 24.96 15.41 3.04
N HIS A 402 24.71 16.63 3.53
CA HIS A 402 23.40 17.26 3.40
C HIS A 402 23.07 17.57 1.94
N ALA A 403 24.06 17.91 1.13
CA ALA A 403 23.87 18.22 -0.30
C ALA A 403 23.55 16.98 -1.17
N ILE A 404 23.86 15.77 -0.70
CA ILE A 404 23.57 14.49 -1.37
C ILE A 404 22.50 13.67 -0.63
N THR A 405 21.84 14.29 0.34
CA THR A 405 20.68 13.73 1.04
C THR A 405 19.45 14.50 0.57
N PRO A 406 18.44 13.83 -0.01
CA PRO A 406 17.26 14.52 -0.51
C PRO A 406 16.58 15.36 0.58
N ASP A 407 16.26 16.60 0.23
CA ASP A 407 15.54 17.58 1.07
C ASP A 407 14.30 18.14 0.36
N ARG A 408 14.01 17.62 -0.83
CA ARG A 408 12.86 17.99 -1.66
C ARG A 408 12.37 16.78 -2.45
N PHE A 409 11.10 16.81 -2.82
CA PHE A 409 10.54 15.91 -3.81
C PHE A 409 9.53 16.63 -4.70
N VAL A 410 9.22 16.04 -5.84
CA VAL A 410 8.19 16.51 -6.77
C VAL A 410 7.13 15.44 -6.95
N SER A 411 5.87 15.82 -6.77
CA SER A 411 4.71 14.98 -7.08
C SER A 411 4.14 15.37 -8.44
N VAL A 412 3.98 14.37 -9.33
CA VAL A 412 3.39 14.55 -10.66
C VAL A 412 2.78 13.23 -11.13
N ALA A 413 1.62 13.31 -11.79
CA ALA A 413 0.91 12.15 -12.32
C ALA A 413 0.66 11.02 -11.30
N GLY A 414 0.38 11.43 -10.06
CA GLY A 414 0.07 10.55 -8.94
C GLY A 414 1.28 9.89 -8.27
N ALA A 415 2.52 10.12 -8.73
CA ALA A 415 3.75 9.60 -8.12
C ALA A 415 4.62 10.71 -7.51
N ALA A 416 5.59 10.33 -6.67
CA ALA A 416 6.55 11.24 -6.04
C ALA A 416 8.00 10.85 -6.35
N PHE A 417 8.84 11.88 -6.56
CA PHE A 417 10.20 11.75 -7.07
C PHE A 417 11.21 12.62 -6.34
N HIS A 418 12.40 12.10 -6.08
CA HIS A 418 13.54 12.88 -5.60
C HIS A 418 14.86 12.38 -6.21
N ASP A 419 15.95 13.12 -6.01
CA ASP A 419 17.30 12.66 -6.40
C ASP A 419 17.70 11.42 -5.61
N LEU A 420 18.48 10.50 -6.20
CA LEU A 420 18.93 9.30 -5.49
C LEU A 420 19.71 9.68 -4.22
N SER A 421 19.33 9.13 -3.06
CA SER A 421 19.99 9.43 -1.80
C SER A 421 21.32 8.69 -1.64
N TYR A 422 22.23 9.26 -0.85
CA TYR A 422 23.47 8.58 -0.50
C TYR A 422 23.23 7.25 0.23
N GLN A 423 22.19 7.14 1.06
CA GLN A 423 21.84 5.88 1.74
C GLN A 423 21.56 4.75 0.74
N GLN A 424 20.68 5.02 -0.24
CA GLN A 424 20.33 4.06 -1.29
C GLN A 424 21.54 3.79 -2.21
N ALA A 425 22.25 4.83 -2.64
CA ALA A 425 23.41 4.69 -3.51
C ALA A 425 24.50 3.81 -2.87
N ARG A 426 24.78 4.03 -1.58
CA ARG A 426 25.74 3.28 -0.78
C ARG A 426 25.33 1.83 -0.62
N LEU A 427 24.07 1.56 -0.28
CA LEU A 427 23.55 0.20 -0.09
C LEU A 427 23.72 -0.67 -1.34
N TYR A 428 23.49 -0.09 -2.53
CA TYR A 428 23.60 -0.80 -3.80
C TYR A 428 24.93 -0.57 -4.54
N ALA A 429 25.87 0.17 -3.93
CA ALA A 429 27.15 0.56 -4.53
C ALA A 429 27.04 1.18 -5.94
N VAL A 430 26.08 2.10 -6.11
CA VAL A 430 25.82 2.81 -7.37
C VAL A 430 26.24 4.28 -7.29
N THR A 431 26.48 4.89 -8.45
CA THR A 431 26.83 6.32 -8.50
C THR A 431 25.62 7.21 -8.19
N LEU A 432 25.88 8.35 -7.56
CA LEU A 432 24.90 9.44 -7.42
C LEU A 432 24.80 10.30 -8.69
N LYS A 433 25.83 10.30 -9.55
CA LYS A 433 25.90 11.15 -10.74
C LYS A 433 25.31 10.45 -11.96
N ASP A 434 24.35 11.10 -12.62
CA ASP A 434 23.60 10.54 -13.75
C ASP A 434 22.86 9.25 -13.37
N ALA A 435 22.43 9.11 -12.11
CA ALA A 435 21.76 7.92 -11.61
C ALA A 435 20.35 7.74 -12.20
N GLY A 436 19.73 8.85 -12.62
CA GLY A 436 18.29 8.92 -12.85
C GLY A 436 17.58 9.47 -11.63
N VAL A 437 16.26 9.63 -11.74
CA VAL A 437 15.42 10.15 -10.65
C VAL A 437 14.78 9.01 -9.89
N TYR A 438 14.91 9.02 -8.56
CA TYR A 438 14.33 8.01 -7.70
C TYR A 438 12.83 8.23 -7.52
N CYS A 439 12.04 7.20 -7.78
CA CYS A 439 10.60 7.18 -7.56
C CYS A 439 10.29 6.65 -6.16
N CYS A 440 10.10 7.54 -5.18
CA CYS A 440 9.85 7.16 -3.79
C CYS A 440 8.41 6.72 -3.53
N GLU A 441 7.45 7.13 -4.37
CA GLU A 441 6.07 6.65 -4.34
C GLU A 441 5.62 6.23 -5.75
N ALA A 442 5.71 4.93 -6.05
CA ALA A 442 5.28 4.36 -7.33
C ALA A 442 3.76 4.26 -7.41
N ALA A 443 3.15 5.27 -8.02
CA ALA A 443 1.71 5.51 -7.97
C ALA A 443 1.20 6.19 -9.26
N GLY A 444 -0.12 6.31 -9.40
CA GLY A 444 -0.75 6.91 -10.59
C GLY A 444 -0.23 6.32 -11.90
N SER A 445 0.30 7.19 -12.77
CA SER A 445 0.90 6.82 -14.06
C SER A 445 2.18 5.99 -13.92
N PHE A 446 2.98 6.22 -12.88
CA PHE A 446 4.29 5.60 -12.68
C PHE A 446 4.24 4.35 -11.80
N ARG A 447 3.30 3.45 -12.10
CA ARG A 447 3.29 2.10 -11.53
C ARG A 447 4.10 1.16 -12.40
N PHE A 448 5.33 0.90 -11.99
CA PHE A 448 6.21 -0.07 -12.63
C PHE A 448 5.82 -1.50 -12.24
N GLU A 449 6.07 -2.45 -13.13
CA GLU A 449 5.83 -3.87 -12.86
C GLU A 449 6.88 -4.43 -11.89
N GLY A 450 6.46 -5.21 -10.89
CA GLY A 450 7.34 -5.83 -9.91
C GLY A 450 7.33 -5.13 -8.54
N SER A 451 8.50 -4.71 -8.08
CA SER A 451 8.70 -4.08 -6.76
C SER A 451 7.91 -2.77 -6.60
N SER A 452 7.50 -2.44 -5.38
CA SER A 452 6.85 -1.17 -5.04
C SER A 452 7.82 -0.01 -4.84
N SER A 453 9.12 -0.28 -4.70
CA SER A 453 10.18 0.70 -4.46
C SER A 453 11.47 0.35 -5.21
N GLY A 454 12.46 1.25 -5.20
CA GLY A 454 13.78 0.98 -5.79
C GLY A 454 13.94 1.38 -7.27
N TRP A 455 12.98 2.13 -7.82
CA TRP A 455 12.97 2.50 -9.24
C TRP A 455 13.68 3.82 -9.52
N LEU A 456 14.53 3.82 -10.55
CA LEU A 456 15.23 4.99 -11.08
C LEU A 456 14.73 5.29 -12.49
N VAL A 457 14.02 6.40 -12.68
CA VAL A 457 13.58 6.89 -13.99
C VAL A 457 14.79 7.45 -14.76
N GLN A 458 15.06 6.86 -15.91
CA GLN A 458 16.21 7.18 -16.76
C GLN A 458 15.84 8.15 -17.89
N SER A 459 14.63 8.01 -18.44
CA SER A 459 14.10 8.95 -19.43
C SER A 459 12.58 8.97 -19.44
N VAL A 460 12.01 10.11 -19.83
CA VAL A 460 10.58 10.28 -20.12
C VAL A 460 10.43 10.91 -21.49
N ASP A 461 9.57 10.32 -22.32
CA ASP A 461 9.35 10.76 -23.71
C ASP A 461 10.65 10.85 -24.52
N ASN A 462 11.52 9.85 -24.35
CA ASN A 462 12.86 9.76 -24.96
C ASN A 462 13.83 10.89 -24.57
N LYS A 463 13.51 11.69 -23.54
CA LYS A 463 14.41 12.71 -22.97
C LYS A 463 15.05 12.19 -21.69
N PRO A 464 16.40 12.16 -21.59
CA PRO A 464 17.08 11.71 -20.38
C PRO A 464 16.68 12.54 -19.14
N THR A 465 16.64 11.88 -17.98
CA THR A 465 16.31 12.49 -16.70
C THR A 465 17.40 12.15 -15.66
N PRO A 466 18.62 12.69 -15.78
CA PRO A 466 19.75 12.34 -14.92
C PRO A 466 19.57 12.78 -13.46
N ASP A 467 18.73 13.80 -13.23
CA ASP A 467 18.43 14.44 -11.95
C ASP A 467 16.99 14.96 -11.90
N LEU A 468 16.53 15.35 -10.71
CA LEU A 468 15.17 15.80 -10.46
C LEU A 468 14.81 17.08 -11.25
N ASP A 469 15.75 18.01 -11.43
CA ASP A 469 15.50 19.27 -12.14
C ASP A 469 15.23 19.02 -13.62
N THR A 470 16.02 18.16 -14.26
CA THR A 470 15.81 17.76 -15.65
C THR A 470 14.50 17.00 -15.81
N PHE A 471 14.16 16.11 -14.87
CA PHE A 471 12.87 15.41 -14.85
C PHE A 471 11.70 16.39 -14.79
N VAL A 472 11.77 17.38 -13.90
CA VAL A 472 10.77 18.45 -13.78
C VAL A 472 10.57 19.16 -15.12
N ASP A 473 11.66 19.58 -15.78
CA ASP A 473 11.56 20.30 -17.05
C ASP A 473 11.03 19.43 -18.20
N VAL A 474 11.38 18.15 -18.23
CA VAL A 474 10.78 17.19 -19.16
C VAL A 474 9.26 17.09 -18.91
N MET A 475 8.84 16.85 -17.67
CA MET A 475 7.43 16.67 -17.31
C MET A 475 6.57 17.93 -17.54
N LYS A 476 7.13 19.15 -17.43
CA LYS A 476 6.42 20.39 -17.81
C LYS A 476 5.99 20.41 -19.28
N SER A 477 6.70 19.69 -20.15
CA SER A 477 6.44 19.69 -21.59
C SER A 477 5.49 18.60 -22.07
N VAL A 478 5.19 17.61 -21.23
CA VAL A 478 4.41 16.43 -21.61
C VAL A 478 2.91 16.73 -21.50
N PRO A 479 2.13 16.62 -22.59
CA PRO A 479 0.68 16.82 -22.56
C PRO A 479 -0.04 15.80 -21.66
N ASP A 480 -1.08 16.27 -20.98
CA ASP A 480 -2.04 15.40 -20.31
C ASP A 480 -2.62 14.36 -21.30
N ARG A 481 -2.91 13.15 -20.81
CA ARG A 481 -3.41 11.99 -21.57
C ARG A 481 -2.51 11.53 -22.73
N SER A 482 -1.30 12.05 -22.84
CA SER A 482 -0.33 11.54 -23.81
C SER A 482 0.22 10.18 -23.35
N ARG A 483 0.52 9.32 -24.32
CA ARG A 483 1.23 8.06 -24.07
C ARG A 483 2.69 8.25 -24.44
N VAL A 484 3.57 8.17 -23.45
CA VAL A 484 5.01 8.42 -23.61
C VAL A 484 5.80 7.16 -23.27
N VAL A 485 6.98 7.03 -23.90
CA VAL A 485 7.93 5.96 -23.56
C VAL A 485 8.69 6.41 -22.32
N VAL A 486 8.73 5.56 -21.31
CA VAL A 486 9.51 5.76 -20.08
C VAL A 486 10.51 4.62 -19.97
N THR A 487 11.76 4.96 -19.70
CA THR A 487 12.79 3.96 -19.37
C THR A 487 13.22 4.09 -17.93
N TYR A 488 13.46 2.97 -17.28
CA TYR A 488 13.75 2.92 -15.85
C TYR A 488 14.61 1.70 -15.49
N LYS A 489 15.32 1.78 -14.37
CA LYS A 489 16.13 0.70 -13.79
C LYS A 489 15.71 0.43 -12.37
N HIS A 490 16.04 -0.74 -11.85
CA HIS A 490 15.86 -1.06 -10.43
C HIS A 490 17.22 -1.04 -9.73
N LEU A 491 17.31 -0.52 -8.50
CA LEU A 491 18.59 -0.43 -7.77
C LEU A 491 19.28 -1.79 -7.55
N ARG A 492 18.49 -2.86 -7.36
CA ARG A 492 18.99 -4.25 -7.31
C ARG A 492 19.49 -4.81 -8.65
N ASP A 493 19.09 -4.23 -9.77
CA ASP A 493 19.50 -4.65 -11.11
C ASP A 493 19.72 -3.42 -12.01
N MET A 494 20.94 -2.90 -11.93
CA MET A 494 21.39 -1.78 -12.76
C MET A 494 21.79 -2.18 -14.18
N HIS A 495 21.78 -3.49 -14.50
CA HIS A 495 22.13 -4.01 -15.82
C HIS A 495 20.94 -4.00 -16.77
N THR A 496 19.72 -4.21 -16.25
CA THR A 496 18.50 -4.24 -17.06
C THR A 496 17.87 -2.86 -17.17
N LEU A 497 17.78 -2.33 -18.40
CA LEU A 497 16.99 -1.14 -18.71
C LEU A 497 15.58 -1.56 -19.10
N ASN A 498 14.61 -1.30 -18.24
CA ASN A 498 13.20 -1.54 -18.54
C ASN A 498 12.65 -0.39 -19.38
N THR A 499 11.70 -0.72 -20.28
CA THR A 499 11.01 0.25 -21.13
C THR A 499 9.51 -0.03 -21.09
N SER A 500 8.72 0.98 -20.75
CA SER A 500 7.26 0.87 -20.74
C SER A 500 6.59 2.07 -21.43
N ILE A 501 5.34 1.88 -21.85
CA ILE A 501 4.49 2.96 -22.36
C ILE A 501 3.56 3.38 -21.25
N MET A 502 3.64 4.65 -20.87
CA MET A 502 2.90 5.23 -19.77
C MET A 502 1.87 6.25 -20.29
N LEU A 503 0.64 6.18 -19.79
CA LEU A 503 -0.35 7.25 -19.96
C LEU A 503 -0.12 8.31 -18.89
N VAL A 504 0.18 9.54 -19.29
CA VAL A 504 0.41 10.66 -18.37
C VAL A 504 -0.94 11.19 -17.89
N ASP A 505 -1.18 11.09 -16.57
CA ASP A 505 -2.37 11.64 -15.91
C ASP A 505 -2.02 13.00 -15.31
N ARG A 506 -2.62 14.05 -15.84
CA ARG A 506 -2.49 15.42 -15.34
C ARG A 506 -3.87 16.07 -15.21
N HIS A 507 -4.96 15.30 -15.21
CA HIS A 507 -6.33 15.77 -14.98
C HIS A 507 -6.89 15.33 -13.63
N TRP A 508 -6.53 14.16 -13.10
CA TRP A 508 -6.82 13.81 -11.70
C TRP A 508 -5.76 14.39 -10.75
N HIS A 509 -4.52 14.45 -11.22
CA HIS A 509 -3.36 15.02 -10.53
C HIS A 509 -2.85 16.27 -11.26
N LYS A 510 -3.64 17.34 -11.17
CA LYS A 510 -3.49 18.53 -12.01
C LYS A 510 -2.15 19.25 -11.88
N HIS A 511 -1.78 19.59 -10.67
CA HIS A 511 -0.57 20.37 -10.39
C HIS A 511 0.63 19.45 -10.25
N MET A 512 1.72 19.78 -10.94
CA MET A 512 3.03 19.26 -10.57
C MET A 512 3.55 20.11 -9.42
N ARG A 513 3.77 19.49 -8.27
CA ARG A 513 4.00 20.21 -7.02
C ARG A 513 5.33 19.78 -6.41
N GLN A 514 6.12 20.75 -5.98
CA GLN A 514 7.34 20.52 -5.22
C GLN A 514 7.05 20.65 -3.74
N ALA A 515 7.65 19.79 -2.94
CA ALA A 515 7.76 19.94 -1.51
C ALA A 515 9.24 20.14 -1.16
N VAL A 516 9.54 21.13 -0.30
CA VAL A 516 10.90 21.42 0.17
C VAL A 516 10.90 21.43 1.69
N ARG A 517 11.88 20.77 2.28
CA ARG A 517 12.07 20.69 3.72
C ARG A 517 12.39 22.06 4.31
N ASN A 518 11.69 22.44 5.37
CA ASN A 518 11.97 23.66 6.12
C ASN A 518 12.30 23.34 7.58
N ASP A 519 13.60 23.28 7.89
CA ASP A 519 14.08 22.93 9.23
C ASP A 519 13.90 24.05 10.27
N VAL A 520 13.45 25.25 9.86
CA VAL A 520 13.11 26.36 10.78
C VAL A 520 11.70 26.18 11.32
N THR A 521 10.73 25.94 10.43
CA THR A 521 9.32 25.71 10.81
C THR A 521 9.09 24.27 11.26
N GLY A 522 9.89 23.33 10.74
CA GLY A 522 9.75 21.88 10.94
C GLY A 522 8.65 21.25 10.09
N VAL A 523 8.11 21.99 9.11
CA VAL A 523 7.16 21.48 8.12
C VAL A 523 7.79 21.47 6.72
N TRP A 524 7.11 20.88 5.75
CA TRP A 524 7.53 20.95 4.35
C TRP A 524 6.74 22.02 3.62
N ASP A 525 7.44 22.91 2.93
CA ASP A 525 6.87 23.99 2.15
C ASP A 525 6.52 23.49 0.74
N PHE A 526 5.32 23.80 0.30
CA PHE A 526 4.82 23.33 -0.98
C PHE A 526 4.72 24.45 -2.01
N THR A 527 5.02 24.14 -3.27
CA THR A 527 4.89 25.08 -4.39
C THR A 527 4.46 24.37 -5.66
N ASP A 528 3.44 24.89 -6.34
CA ASP A 528 3.02 24.39 -7.65
C ASP A 528 3.99 24.89 -8.73
N LEU A 529 4.57 23.96 -9.48
CA LEU A 529 5.61 24.22 -10.49
C LEU A 529 5.02 24.48 -11.88
N SER A 530 3.88 23.87 -12.22
CA SER A 530 3.24 24.03 -13.53
C SER A 530 1.79 23.56 -13.56
N GLU A 531 0.99 24.23 -14.39
CA GLU A 531 -0.30 23.75 -14.85
C GLU A 531 -0.14 22.61 -15.88
N PRO A 532 -1.15 21.74 -16.03
CA PRO A 532 -1.09 20.66 -17.01
C PRO A 532 -1.12 21.21 -18.45
N VAL A 533 -0.28 20.66 -19.31
CA VAL A 533 -0.36 20.93 -20.76
C VAL A 533 -1.62 20.24 -21.31
N PRO A 534 -2.51 20.95 -22.03
CA PRO A 534 -3.77 20.37 -22.50
C PRO A 534 -3.57 19.11 -23.38
N PRO A 535 -4.51 18.14 -23.33
CA PRO A 535 -4.44 16.95 -24.17
C PRO A 535 -4.37 17.27 -25.66
N THR A 536 -3.54 16.51 -26.38
CA THR A 536 -3.48 16.61 -27.84
C THR A 536 -4.76 16.06 -28.48
N THR A 537 -5.21 16.69 -29.56
CA THR A 537 -6.41 16.23 -30.27
C THR A 537 -6.15 14.86 -30.90
N PRO A 538 -6.97 13.83 -30.59
CA PRO A 538 -6.83 12.52 -31.21
C PRO A 538 -7.02 12.60 -32.72
N VAL A 539 -6.23 11.80 -33.45
CA VAL A 539 -6.33 11.68 -34.91
C VAL A 539 -6.82 10.30 -35.31
N PRO A 540 -7.66 10.16 -36.34
CA PRO A 540 -8.10 8.86 -36.82
C PRO A 540 -6.92 7.96 -37.23
N ARG A 541 -6.99 6.68 -36.85
CA ARG A 541 -5.96 5.68 -37.16
C ARG A 541 -6.54 4.47 -37.88
N LYS A 542 -5.73 3.82 -38.72
CA LYS A 542 -6.10 2.62 -39.47
C LYS A 542 -5.46 1.38 -38.87
N ALA A 543 -6.24 0.31 -38.72
CA ALA A 543 -5.76 -0.98 -38.24
C ALA A 543 -6.56 -2.14 -38.85
N ASN A 544 -6.00 -3.34 -38.77
CA ASN A 544 -6.65 -4.58 -39.15
C ASN A 544 -6.60 -5.56 -37.98
N PHE A 545 -7.65 -6.35 -37.81
CA PHE A 545 -7.67 -7.41 -36.80
C PHE A 545 -6.75 -8.57 -37.20
N VAL A 546 -6.21 -9.24 -36.19
CA VAL A 546 -5.43 -10.47 -36.36
C VAL A 546 -6.29 -11.54 -37.04
N GLN A 547 -5.74 -12.21 -38.05
CA GLN A 547 -6.36 -13.36 -38.69
C GLN A 547 -5.83 -14.65 -38.07
N MET A 548 -6.71 -15.47 -37.50
CA MET A 548 -6.32 -16.79 -36.96
C MET A 548 -6.27 -17.81 -38.10
N ALA A 549 -5.07 -18.05 -38.64
CA ALA A 549 -4.87 -19.04 -39.70
C ALA A 549 -5.16 -20.46 -39.18
N GLY A 550 -6.00 -21.21 -39.91
CA GLY A 550 -6.38 -22.59 -39.53
C GLY A 550 -7.45 -22.70 -38.44
N ALA A 551 -8.16 -21.60 -38.12
CA ALA A 551 -9.24 -21.59 -37.15
C ALA A 551 -10.35 -22.60 -37.51
N GLN A 552 -10.61 -23.54 -36.60
CA GLN A 552 -11.86 -24.31 -36.60
C GLN A 552 -13.01 -23.33 -36.28
N HIS A 553 -14.11 -23.40 -37.03
CA HIS A 553 -15.27 -22.49 -36.91
C HIS A 553 -15.00 -21.02 -37.34
N PRO A 554 -14.82 -20.74 -38.64
CA PRO A 554 -14.40 -19.42 -39.13
C PRO A 554 -15.36 -18.27 -38.77
N GLN A 555 -16.67 -18.54 -38.71
CA GLN A 555 -17.67 -17.52 -38.32
C GLN A 555 -17.62 -17.22 -36.81
N ALA A 556 -17.39 -18.24 -35.96
CA ALA A 556 -17.21 -18.05 -34.53
C ALA A 556 -15.91 -17.28 -34.20
N VAL A 557 -14.88 -17.38 -35.04
CA VAL A 557 -13.62 -16.65 -34.87
C VAL A 557 -13.71 -15.19 -35.38
N ASP A 558 -14.58 -14.91 -36.34
CA ASP A 558 -14.80 -13.53 -36.83
C ASP A 558 -15.34 -12.60 -35.73
N ILE A 559 -15.87 -13.15 -34.63
CA ILE A 559 -16.31 -12.38 -33.44
C ILE A 559 -15.18 -11.56 -32.81
N ILE A 560 -13.91 -11.88 -33.09
CA ILE A 560 -12.76 -11.07 -32.65
C ILE A 560 -12.89 -9.60 -33.09
N ARG A 561 -13.55 -9.33 -34.22
CA ARG A 561 -13.81 -7.97 -34.74
C ARG A 561 -14.87 -7.22 -33.93
N SER A 562 -15.56 -7.91 -33.05
CA SER A 562 -16.53 -7.38 -32.10
C SER A 562 -15.93 -7.29 -30.69
N PHE A 563 -14.62 -7.47 -30.50
CA PHE A 563 -13.97 -7.28 -29.21
C PHE A 563 -13.01 -6.10 -29.22
N VAL A 564 -12.97 -5.43 -28.08
CA VAL A 564 -11.99 -4.38 -27.78
C VAL A 564 -11.42 -4.62 -26.39
N ARG A 565 -10.14 -4.30 -26.18
CA ARG A 565 -9.53 -4.36 -24.86
C ARG A 565 -9.85 -3.08 -24.11
N ILE A 566 -10.37 -3.21 -22.90
CA ILE A 566 -10.71 -2.13 -21.99
C ILE A 566 -9.65 -2.08 -20.88
N SER A 567 -9.03 -0.92 -20.71
CA SER A 567 -8.19 -0.62 -19.54
C SER A 567 -8.85 0.49 -18.75
N ALA A 568 -9.21 0.22 -17.50
CA ALA A 568 -9.75 1.19 -16.56
C ALA A 568 -8.68 1.59 -15.55
N SER A 569 -8.54 2.89 -15.29
CA SER A 569 -7.65 3.47 -14.28
C SER A 569 -8.48 4.32 -13.33
N MET A 570 -8.40 4.04 -12.03
CA MET A 570 -9.20 4.66 -10.99
C MET A 570 -8.30 5.53 -10.11
N PRO A 571 -8.57 6.84 -9.97
CA PRO A 571 -7.75 7.76 -9.19
C PRO A 571 -7.91 7.59 -7.68
N LEU A 572 -9.05 7.06 -7.22
CA LEU A 572 -9.34 6.82 -5.81
C LEU A 572 -9.91 5.42 -5.61
N LYS A 573 -9.58 4.79 -4.48
CA LYS A 573 -10.22 3.54 -4.04
C LYS A 573 -11.63 3.85 -3.53
N LEU A 574 -12.64 3.48 -4.32
CA LEU A 574 -14.06 3.62 -3.96
C LEU A 574 -14.74 2.25 -3.90
N ASP A 575 -15.89 2.21 -3.24
CA ASP A 575 -16.81 1.08 -3.20
C ASP A 575 -16.17 -0.28 -2.84
N GLY A 576 -15.17 -0.25 -1.95
CA GLY A 576 -14.42 -1.43 -1.51
C GLY A 576 -13.62 -2.13 -2.60
N PHE A 577 -13.44 -1.49 -3.78
CA PHE A 577 -12.72 -2.09 -4.89
C PHE A 577 -11.20 -2.08 -4.65
N PRO A 578 -10.50 -3.22 -4.80
CA PRO A 578 -9.15 -3.40 -4.27
C PRO A 578 -8.02 -2.94 -5.20
N LYS A 579 -8.31 -2.59 -6.45
CA LYS A 579 -7.30 -2.25 -7.46
C LYS A 579 -7.50 -0.82 -7.97
N SER A 580 -6.42 -0.13 -8.34
CA SER A 580 -6.49 1.17 -9.02
C SER A 580 -6.45 1.06 -10.55
N ARG A 581 -6.17 -0.13 -11.10
CA ARG A 581 -6.14 -0.40 -12.54
C ARG A 581 -6.61 -1.83 -12.82
N LYS A 582 -7.43 -1.99 -13.85
CA LYS A 582 -7.85 -3.31 -14.37
C LYS A 582 -7.89 -3.30 -15.89
N ILE A 583 -7.59 -4.45 -16.48
CA ILE A 583 -7.62 -4.69 -17.93
C ILE A 583 -8.51 -5.91 -18.19
N GLY A 584 -9.36 -5.82 -19.20
CA GLY A 584 -10.19 -6.92 -19.68
C GLY A 584 -10.66 -6.66 -21.11
N PHE A 585 -11.59 -7.48 -21.60
CA PHE A 585 -12.18 -7.29 -22.93
C PHE A 585 -13.67 -6.99 -22.82
N GLY A 586 -14.14 -6.10 -23.71
CA GLY A 586 -15.56 -5.78 -23.87
C GLY A 586 -16.06 -6.15 -25.26
N LEU A 587 -17.34 -6.51 -25.35
CA LEU A 587 -18.03 -6.86 -26.58
C LEU A 587 -18.69 -5.62 -27.20
N VAL A 588 -18.33 -5.30 -28.45
CA VAL A 588 -18.93 -4.23 -29.24
C VAL A 588 -20.35 -4.63 -29.65
N ILE A 589 -21.34 -3.93 -29.10
CA ILE A 589 -22.77 -4.16 -29.37
C ILE A 589 -23.34 -3.22 -30.42
N ASP A 590 -22.67 -2.09 -30.68
CA ASP A 590 -22.98 -1.15 -31.76
C ASP A 590 -21.67 -0.46 -32.20
N ALA A 591 -21.14 -0.87 -33.35
CA ALA A 591 -19.89 -0.34 -33.90
C ALA A 591 -20.04 1.09 -34.44
N GLU A 592 -21.23 1.49 -34.92
CA GLU A 592 -21.47 2.83 -35.47
C GLU A 592 -21.52 3.89 -34.37
N LYS A 593 -21.98 3.50 -33.18
CA LYS A 593 -22.04 4.37 -31.99
C LYS A 593 -20.88 4.15 -31.03
N GLY A 594 -20.03 3.16 -31.28
CA GLY A 594 -18.90 2.79 -30.43
C GLY A 594 -19.31 2.24 -29.06
N LEU A 595 -20.45 1.54 -28.96
CA LEU A 595 -20.95 0.99 -27.69
C LEU A 595 -20.37 -0.40 -27.41
N VAL A 596 -19.90 -0.60 -26.18
CA VAL A 596 -19.20 -1.79 -25.72
C VAL A 596 -19.76 -2.24 -24.37
N VAL A 597 -20.10 -3.52 -24.22
CA VAL A 597 -20.46 -4.13 -22.94
C VAL A 597 -19.24 -4.76 -22.30
N VAL A 598 -18.98 -4.46 -21.03
CA VAL A 598 -17.82 -4.96 -20.27
C VAL A 598 -18.23 -5.34 -18.86
N SER A 599 -17.51 -6.28 -18.24
CA SER A 599 -17.75 -6.66 -16.84
C SER A 599 -17.48 -5.50 -15.87
N ARG A 600 -18.29 -5.40 -14.81
CA ARG A 600 -18.04 -4.47 -13.69
C ARG A 600 -16.85 -4.87 -12.82
N ALA A 601 -16.31 -6.08 -12.97
CA ALA A 601 -15.01 -6.42 -12.39
C ALA A 601 -13.84 -5.66 -13.06
N ILE A 602 -14.07 -5.07 -14.25
CA ILE A 602 -13.11 -4.21 -14.97
C ILE A 602 -13.45 -2.73 -14.79
N VAL A 603 -14.73 -2.37 -14.90
CA VAL A 603 -15.24 -1.00 -14.70
C VAL A 603 -16.19 -0.99 -13.50
N PRO A 604 -15.68 -0.84 -12.26
CA PRO A 604 -16.48 -1.01 -11.05
C PRO A 604 -17.41 0.18 -10.74
N TYR A 605 -16.95 1.40 -11.04
CA TYR A 605 -17.64 2.68 -10.82
C TYR A 605 -17.21 3.73 -11.86
N GLU A 606 -17.96 4.83 -11.97
CA GLU A 606 -17.77 5.84 -13.01
C GLU A 606 -16.55 6.74 -12.84
N MET A 607 -16.02 6.91 -11.62
CA MET A 607 -14.82 7.72 -11.37
C MET A 607 -13.56 6.99 -11.86
N CYS A 608 -13.36 6.95 -13.17
CA CYS A 608 -12.22 6.29 -13.80
C CYS A 608 -11.93 6.85 -15.20
N ASP A 609 -10.70 6.67 -15.68
CA ASP A 609 -10.38 6.79 -17.10
C ASP A 609 -10.46 5.44 -17.79
N ILE A 610 -11.04 5.44 -18.98
CA ILE A 610 -11.17 4.25 -19.82
C ILE A 610 -10.36 4.44 -21.09
N SER A 611 -9.42 3.54 -21.34
CA SER A 611 -8.76 3.38 -22.63
C SER A 611 -9.36 2.17 -23.37
N VAL A 612 -9.87 2.40 -24.57
CA VAL A 612 -10.38 1.35 -25.46
C VAL A 612 -9.32 1.07 -26.52
N THR A 613 -8.76 -0.14 -26.53
CA THR A 613 -7.81 -0.59 -27.54
C THR A 613 -8.53 -1.50 -28.56
N ILE A 614 -8.55 -1.07 -29.82
CA ILE A 614 -9.19 -1.76 -30.95
C ILE A 614 -8.12 -2.41 -31.82
N ALA A 615 -8.34 -3.67 -32.19
CA ALA A 615 -7.46 -4.47 -33.04
C ALA A 615 -5.98 -4.45 -32.57
N ASP A 616 -5.75 -4.40 -31.24
CA ASP A 616 -4.43 -4.26 -30.59
C ASP A 616 -3.54 -3.14 -31.14
N SER A 617 -4.14 -2.12 -31.77
CA SER A 617 -3.41 -1.13 -32.56
C SER A 617 -3.90 0.29 -32.35
N ILE A 618 -5.22 0.52 -32.28
CA ILE A 618 -5.80 1.85 -32.12
C ILE A 618 -6.22 2.00 -30.67
N ILE A 619 -5.77 3.05 -29.99
CA ILE A 619 -6.19 3.32 -28.61
C ILE A 619 -6.89 4.67 -28.55
N VAL A 620 -8.13 4.66 -28.07
CA VAL A 620 -8.99 5.85 -27.94
C VAL A 620 -9.55 5.95 -26.52
N ASP A 621 -9.98 7.14 -26.13
CA ASP A 621 -10.65 7.38 -24.86
C ASP A 621 -12.08 6.79 -24.90
N GLY A 622 -12.50 6.18 -23.81
CA GLY A 622 -13.87 5.72 -23.57
C GLY A 622 -14.53 6.47 -22.42
N LYS A 623 -15.86 6.41 -22.35
CA LYS A 623 -16.66 6.90 -21.22
C LYS A 623 -17.70 5.87 -20.81
N VAL A 624 -17.97 5.75 -19.50
CA VAL A 624 -19.11 4.98 -19.00
C VAL A 624 -20.40 5.67 -19.44
N VAL A 625 -21.34 4.89 -19.98
CA VAL A 625 -22.69 5.34 -20.36
C VAL A 625 -23.73 4.80 -19.39
N PHE A 626 -23.51 3.59 -18.87
CA PHE A 626 -24.43 2.90 -17.99
C PHE A 626 -23.70 1.83 -17.19
N MET A 627 -24.12 1.58 -15.94
CA MET A 627 -23.67 0.44 -15.13
C MET A 627 -24.88 -0.30 -14.60
N HIS A 628 -24.96 -1.60 -14.86
CA HIS A 628 -26.10 -2.37 -14.38
C HIS A 628 -25.99 -2.59 -12.86
N PRO A 629 -27.08 -2.37 -12.09
CA PRO A 629 -27.07 -2.45 -10.63
C PRO A 629 -26.86 -3.86 -10.08
N LEU A 630 -27.27 -4.92 -10.80
CA LEU A 630 -27.27 -6.30 -10.28
C LEU A 630 -26.52 -7.35 -11.15
N GLN A 631 -26.50 -7.20 -12.48
CA GLN A 631 -26.06 -8.21 -13.45
C GLN A 631 -24.59 -8.10 -13.93
N ASN A 632 -23.72 -7.39 -13.20
CA ASN A 632 -22.27 -7.33 -13.40
C ASN A 632 -21.76 -6.86 -14.78
N TYR A 633 -22.49 -5.97 -15.46
CA TYR A 633 -21.99 -5.34 -16.68
C TYR A 633 -22.10 -3.81 -16.65
N ALA A 634 -21.25 -3.17 -17.42
CA ALA A 634 -21.26 -1.75 -17.73
C ALA A 634 -21.22 -1.56 -19.24
N VAL A 635 -21.75 -0.43 -19.71
CA VAL A 635 -21.70 -0.01 -21.10
C VAL A 635 -20.75 1.17 -21.22
N VAL A 636 -19.75 1.04 -22.08
CA VAL A 636 -18.76 2.06 -22.39
C VAL A 636 -18.96 2.53 -23.83
N ARG A 637 -18.74 3.82 -24.06
CA ARG A 637 -18.74 4.42 -25.41
C ARG A 637 -17.37 4.99 -25.76
N TYR A 638 -16.86 4.66 -26.93
CA TYR A 638 -15.73 5.33 -27.56
C TYR A 638 -16.17 6.13 -28.80
N ASP A 639 -15.29 7.00 -29.32
CA ASP A 639 -15.55 7.73 -30.57
C ASP A 639 -15.14 6.89 -31.80
N PRO A 640 -16.11 6.36 -32.58
CA PRO A 640 -15.81 5.53 -33.73
C PRO A 640 -15.20 6.31 -34.90
N SER A 641 -15.33 7.64 -34.95
CA SER A 641 -14.72 8.45 -36.02
C SER A 641 -13.19 8.43 -35.99
N LEU A 642 -12.60 8.09 -34.83
CA LEU A 642 -11.16 7.92 -34.64
C LEU A 642 -10.65 6.54 -35.09
N VAL A 643 -11.54 5.62 -35.46
CA VAL A 643 -11.22 4.21 -35.69
C VAL A 643 -11.50 3.81 -37.14
N GLN A 644 -10.44 3.67 -37.94
CA GLN A 644 -10.51 3.13 -39.30
C GLN A 644 -10.11 1.64 -39.31
N ALA A 645 -10.90 0.83 -38.61
CA ALA A 645 -10.73 -0.63 -38.54
C ALA A 645 -12.07 -1.32 -38.85
N PRO A 646 -12.07 -2.57 -39.35
CA PRO A 646 -13.30 -3.28 -39.69
C PRO A 646 -13.99 -3.86 -38.44
N VAL A 647 -14.33 -2.99 -37.48
CA VAL A 647 -15.06 -3.33 -36.25
C VAL A 647 -16.48 -3.76 -36.61
N LYS A 648 -17.01 -4.78 -35.94
CA LYS A 648 -18.37 -5.29 -36.17
C LYS A 648 -19.22 -5.24 -34.91
N SER A 649 -20.49 -4.90 -35.05
CA SER A 649 -21.48 -5.10 -33.99
C SER A 649 -21.73 -6.60 -33.81
N ALA A 650 -21.67 -7.08 -32.58
CA ALA A 650 -22.02 -8.45 -32.26
C ALA A 650 -23.53 -8.71 -32.47
N LYS A 651 -23.87 -9.85 -33.07
CA LYS A 651 -25.25 -10.31 -33.19
C LYS A 651 -25.63 -11.06 -31.91
N LEU A 652 -26.51 -10.48 -31.10
CA LEU A 652 -26.97 -11.08 -29.84
C LEU A 652 -28.16 -12.01 -30.08
N ALA A 653 -28.23 -13.12 -29.34
CA ALA A 653 -29.39 -14.00 -29.35
C ALA A 653 -30.55 -13.39 -28.57
N ASP A 654 -31.76 -13.58 -29.07
CA ASP A 654 -33.03 -13.20 -28.43
C ASP A 654 -33.64 -14.33 -27.60
N ARG A 655 -33.25 -15.57 -27.88
CA ARG A 655 -33.66 -16.76 -27.13
C ARG A 655 -32.65 -17.15 -26.04
N PRO A 656 -33.10 -17.56 -24.84
CA PRO A 656 -32.22 -18.12 -23.81
C PRO A 656 -31.54 -19.40 -24.30
N ILE A 657 -30.25 -19.56 -23.98
CA ILE A 657 -29.51 -20.82 -24.17
C ILE A 657 -30.03 -21.88 -23.20
N LYS A 658 -30.04 -23.15 -23.61
CA LYS A 658 -30.54 -24.26 -22.78
C LYS A 658 -29.41 -25.13 -22.23
N GLN A 659 -29.66 -25.79 -21.09
CA GLN A 659 -28.78 -26.83 -20.58
C GLN A 659 -28.63 -27.95 -21.62
N GLY A 660 -27.41 -28.44 -21.81
CA GLY A 660 -27.05 -29.43 -22.83
C GLY A 660 -26.91 -28.90 -24.26
N GLU A 661 -27.25 -27.62 -24.52
CA GLU A 661 -27.08 -27.01 -25.84
C GLU A 661 -25.59 -26.88 -26.19
N GLN A 662 -25.24 -27.24 -27.42
CA GLN A 662 -23.87 -27.11 -27.93
C GLN A 662 -23.56 -25.65 -28.23
N THR A 663 -22.37 -25.21 -27.84
CA THR A 663 -21.88 -23.84 -28.03
C THR A 663 -20.38 -23.83 -28.27
N ILE A 664 -19.84 -22.69 -28.67
CA ILE A 664 -18.41 -22.44 -28.76
C ILE A 664 -18.06 -21.36 -27.75
N VAL A 665 -17.08 -21.61 -26.89
CA VAL A 665 -16.48 -20.57 -26.05
C VAL A 665 -15.43 -19.85 -26.89
N PHE A 666 -15.57 -18.54 -27.02
CA PHE A 666 -14.52 -17.65 -27.51
C PHE A 666 -14.13 -16.70 -26.37
N GLY A 667 -12.91 -16.78 -25.86
CA GLY A 667 -12.47 -15.98 -24.71
C GLY A 667 -11.04 -15.52 -24.82
N PHE A 668 -10.60 -14.72 -23.85
CA PHE A 668 -9.23 -14.24 -23.75
C PHE A 668 -8.59 -14.79 -22.47
N ASN A 669 -7.45 -15.45 -22.61
CA ASN A 669 -6.71 -15.97 -21.48
C ASN A 669 -5.95 -14.87 -20.72
N GLN A 670 -5.24 -15.24 -19.66
CA GLN A 670 -4.43 -14.34 -18.83
C GLN A 670 -3.36 -13.56 -19.61
N ASN A 671 -2.89 -14.12 -20.74
CA ASN A 671 -1.93 -13.47 -21.65
C ASN A 671 -2.60 -12.58 -22.70
N LEU A 672 -3.89 -12.27 -22.53
CA LEU A 672 -4.72 -11.47 -23.45
C LEU A 672 -4.82 -12.06 -24.85
N ARG A 673 -4.63 -13.37 -25.01
CA ARG A 673 -4.72 -14.07 -26.30
C ARG A 673 -6.08 -14.72 -26.48
N PRO A 674 -6.67 -14.67 -27.69
CA PRO A 674 -7.93 -15.33 -27.97
C PRO A 674 -7.77 -16.85 -27.93
N VAL A 675 -8.72 -17.53 -27.30
CA VAL A 675 -8.83 -18.98 -27.22
C VAL A 675 -10.25 -19.41 -27.58
N VAL A 676 -10.35 -20.57 -28.26
CA VAL A 676 -11.61 -21.06 -28.82
C VAL A 676 -11.76 -22.54 -28.55
N ALA A 677 -12.91 -22.97 -28.04
CA ALA A 677 -13.23 -24.39 -27.86
C ALA A 677 -14.73 -24.65 -28.03
N LYS A 678 -15.07 -25.76 -28.70
CA LYS A 678 -16.44 -26.29 -28.72
C LYS A 678 -16.74 -26.96 -27.38
N THR A 679 -17.94 -26.75 -26.86
CA THR A 679 -18.39 -27.25 -25.56
C THR A 679 -19.91 -27.34 -25.52
N ALA A 680 -20.47 -27.74 -24.38
CA ALA A 680 -21.90 -27.73 -24.12
C ALA A 680 -22.18 -27.01 -22.80
N VAL A 681 -23.37 -26.44 -22.68
CA VAL A 681 -23.83 -25.87 -21.41
C VAL A 681 -24.05 -27.00 -20.40
N THR A 682 -23.32 -26.98 -19.30
CA THR A 682 -23.43 -27.98 -18.23
C THR A 682 -24.60 -27.69 -17.31
N ASP A 683 -24.76 -26.43 -16.94
CA ASP A 683 -25.80 -26.00 -16.01
C ASP A 683 -26.13 -24.52 -16.18
N ILE A 684 -27.36 -24.15 -15.85
CA ILE A 684 -27.82 -22.76 -15.76
C ILE A 684 -28.50 -22.58 -14.42
N THR A 685 -27.76 -22.03 -13.47
CA THR A 685 -28.14 -21.97 -12.06
C THR A 685 -28.18 -20.53 -11.58
N THR A 686 -29.14 -20.22 -10.71
CA THR A 686 -29.19 -18.91 -10.08
C THR A 686 -28.11 -18.86 -8.99
N VAL A 687 -27.19 -17.91 -9.12
CA VAL A 687 -26.07 -17.73 -8.18
C VAL A 687 -26.14 -16.36 -7.51
N ALA A 688 -25.61 -16.31 -6.30
CA ALA A 688 -25.22 -15.07 -5.64
C ALA A 688 -23.72 -15.15 -5.36
N ILE A 689 -22.96 -14.20 -5.89
CA ILE A 689 -21.53 -14.14 -5.63
C ILE A 689 -21.32 -13.87 -4.14
N PRO A 690 -20.41 -14.57 -3.43
CA PRO A 690 -20.25 -14.38 -1.99
C PRO A 690 -19.80 -12.96 -1.64
N ALA A 691 -20.24 -12.49 -0.47
CA ALA A 691 -19.91 -11.16 0.01
C ALA A 691 -18.56 -11.13 0.74
N SER A 692 -17.82 -10.04 0.57
CA SER A 692 -16.65 -9.73 1.41
C SER A 692 -17.09 -8.89 2.60
N ALA A 693 -17.12 -9.50 3.79
CA ALA A 693 -17.53 -8.80 5.01
C ALA A 693 -16.55 -7.70 5.43
N SER A 694 -15.24 -7.91 5.24
CA SER A 694 -14.20 -6.94 5.61
C SER A 694 -14.06 -5.78 4.61
N THR A 695 -14.50 -5.98 3.36
CA THR A 695 -14.45 -4.97 2.30
C THR A 695 -15.71 -5.05 1.45
N PRO A 696 -16.85 -4.55 1.96
CA PRO A 696 -18.10 -4.53 1.22
C PRO A 696 -17.90 -3.86 -0.13
N ARG A 697 -18.30 -4.54 -1.21
CA ARG A 697 -18.08 -4.09 -2.59
C ARG A 697 -19.16 -4.61 -3.51
N TYR A 698 -19.31 -3.97 -4.66
CA TYR A 698 -20.22 -4.43 -5.69
C TYR A 698 -20.03 -5.92 -6.01
N ARG A 699 -21.13 -6.67 -6.05
CA ARG A 699 -21.17 -8.09 -6.44
C ARG A 699 -22.46 -8.39 -7.18
N ALA A 700 -22.44 -9.40 -8.04
CA ALA A 700 -23.66 -9.86 -8.70
C ALA A 700 -24.54 -10.65 -7.73
N VAL A 701 -25.82 -10.30 -7.71
CA VAL A 701 -26.87 -11.02 -6.98
C VAL A 701 -28.06 -11.21 -7.90
N ASN A 702 -28.86 -12.25 -7.63
CA ASN A 702 -30.03 -12.61 -8.45
C ASN A 702 -29.64 -12.71 -9.92
N LEU A 703 -28.72 -13.64 -10.23
CA LEU A 703 -28.17 -13.82 -11.57
C LEU A 703 -28.29 -15.28 -11.99
N ASP A 704 -28.83 -15.55 -13.17
CA ASP A 704 -28.69 -16.86 -13.80
C ASP A 704 -27.30 -16.98 -14.45
N ALA A 705 -26.43 -17.79 -13.84
CA ALA A 705 -25.10 -18.08 -14.33
C ALA A 705 -25.07 -19.34 -15.17
N ILE A 706 -24.37 -19.26 -16.30
CA ILE A 706 -24.17 -20.36 -17.25
C ILE A 706 -22.78 -20.96 -17.04
N THR A 707 -22.70 -22.27 -16.90
CA THR A 707 -21.45 -23.03 -16.85
C THR A 707 -21.32 -23.93 -18.09
N VAL A 708 -20.08 -24.31 -18.43
CA VAL A 708 -19.78 -25.09 -19.64
C VAL A 708 -18.81 -26.24 -19.35
N ASP A 709 -18.90 -27.29 -20.16
CA ASP A 709 -18.08 -28.50 -20.08
C ASP A 709 -16.70 -28.28 -20.72
N THR A 710 -15.92 -27.34 -20.18
CA THR A 710 -14.53 -27.12 -20.59
C THR A 710 -13.74 -26.40 -19.51
N SER A 711 -12.55 -26.93 -19.20
CA SER A 711 -11.59 -26.29 -18.30
C SER A 711 -10.97 -25.01 -18.88
N LEU A 712 -10.99 -24.84 -20.20
CA LEU A 712 -10.46 -23.64 -20.88
C LEU A 712 -11.21 -22.37 -20.47
N SER A 713 -12.51 -22.51 -20.16
CA SER A 713 -13.35 -21.39 -19.73
C SER A 713 -12.88 -20.76 -18.42
N GLY A 714 -12.32 -21.56 -17.50
CA GLY A 714 -11.74 -21.09 -16.24
C GLY A 714 -10.44 -20.31 -16.38
N GLN A 715 -9.79 -20.37 -17.55
CA GLN A 715 -8.60 -19.57 -17.85
C GLN A 715 -8.96 -18.21 -18.48
N CYS A 716 -10.24 -17.97 -18.79
CA CYS A 716 -10.71 -16.80 -19.51
C CYS A 716 -11.44 -15.82 -18.60
N GLY A 717 -10.91 -14.61 -18.45
CA GLY A 717 -11.58 -13.54 -17.69
C GLY A 717 -12.64 -12.77 -18.49
N SER A 718 -12.64 -12.89 -19.81
CA SER A 718 -13.61 -12.22 -20.69
C SER A 718 -13.81 -13.03 -21.97
N GLY A 719 -15.03 -13.02 -22.52
CA GLY A 719 -15.35 -13.77 -23.73
C GLY A 719 -16.86 -13.82 -24.01
N VAL A 720 -17.26 -14.79 -24.82
CA VAL A 720 -18.64 -15.08 -25.22
C VAL A 720 -18.85 -16.58 -25.45
N LEU A 721 -20.10 -17.01 -25.30
CA LEU A 721 -20.61 -18.26 -25.85
C LEU A 721 -21.29 -17.93 -27.18
N VAL A 722 -20.88 -18.60 -28.26
CA VAL A 722 -21.35 -18.33 -29.63
C VAL A 722 -21.78 -19.61 -30.34
N THR A 723 -22.79 -19.49 -31.20
CA THR A 723 -23.18 -20.53 -32.15
C THR A 723 -22.19 -20.63 -33.32
N GLU A 724 -22.29 -21.68 -34.13
CA GLU A 724 -21.45 -21.86 -35.33
C GLU A 724 -21.63 -20.72 -36.35
N ASP A 725 -22.79 -20.04 -36.37
CA ASP A 725 -23.04 -18.88 -37.24
C ASP A 725 -22.51 -17.54 -36.69
N GLY A 726 -21.86 -17.55 -35.51
CA GLY A 726 -21.31 -16.36 -34.86
C GLY A 726 -22.33 -15.54 -34.05
N THR A 727 -23.54 -16.05 -33.82
CA THR A 727 -24.51 -15.41 -32.93
C THR A 727 -24.10 -15.60 -31.47
N VAL A 728 -24.00 -14.51 -30.71
CA VAL A 728 -23.62 -14.53 -29.29
C VAL A 728 -24.82 -14.95 -28.44
N GLN A 729 -24.70 -16.08 -27.76
CA GLN A 729 -25.72 -16.62 -26.86
C GLN A 729 -25.56 -16.09 -25.43
N ALA A 730 -24.32 -15.91 -24.96
CA ALA A 730 -24.00 -15.38 -23.63
C ALA A 730 -22.67 -14.63 -23.61
N LEU A 731 -22.51 -13.68 -22.69
CA LEU A 731 -21.23 -13.07 -22.32
C LEU A 731 -20.50 -13.97 -21.34
N TRP A 732 -19.19 -14.15 -21.48
CA TRP A 732 -18.34 -14.79 -20.48
C TRP A 732 -17.62 -13.70 -19.68
N MET A 733 -17.89 -13.59 -18.37
CA MET A 733 -17.45 -12.46 -17.56
C MET A 733 -16.78 -12.90 -16.25
N THR A 734 -15.82 -12.08 -15.79
CA THR A 734 -15.31 -12.14 -14.41
C THR A 734 -16.27 -11.47 -13.43
N TYR A 735 -16.46 -12.09 -12.28
CA TYR A 735 -17.19 -11.58 -11.12
C TYR A 735 -16.24 -11.57 -9.93
N LEU A 736 -16.17 -10.44 -9.22
CA LEU A 736 -15.31 -10.30 -8.04
C LEU A 736 -16.11 -10.66 -6.79
N GLY A 737 -15.61 -11.61 -6.00
CA GLY A 737 -16.27 -12.09 -4.79
C GLY A 737 -15.55 -11.73 -3.50
N GLU A 738 -15.54 -12.68 -2.58
CA GLU A 738 -14.95 -12.58 -1.26
C GLU A 738 -13.42 -12.50 -1.29
N ARG A 739 -12.84 -12.13 -0.15
CA ARG A 739 -11.40 -12.14 0.06
C ARG A 739 -11.01 -13.43 0.77
N ASN A 740 -10.04 -14.16 0.22
CA ASN A 740 -9.53 -15.37 0.80
C ASN A 740 -8.77 -15.05 2.11
N GLY A 741 -9.20 -15.65 3.21
CA GLY A 741 -8.61 -15.41 4.54
C GLY A 741 -7.15 -15.86 4.70
N HIS A 742 -6.67 -16.79 3.87
CA HIS A 742 -5.29 -17.30 3.95
C HIS A 742 -4.33 -16.50 3.07
N SER A 743 -4.70 -16.24 1.82
CA SER A 743 -3.83 -15.55 0.86
C SER A 743 -4.00 -14.04 0.86
N GLY A 744 -5.07 -13.53 1.49
CA GLY A 744 -5.44 -12.12 1.41
C GLY A 744 -5.79 -11.66 -0.01
N LYS A 745 -5.96 -12.56 -0.99
CA LYS A 745 -6.32 -12.24 -2.38
C LYS A 745 -7.83 -12.34 -2.59
N ASP A 746 -8.36 -11.56 -3.52
CA ASP A 746 -9.78 -11.64 -3.91
C ASP A 746 -10.04 -12.86 -4.80
N VAL A 747 -11.21 -13.47 -4.63
CA VAL A 747 -11.67 -14.59 -5.47
C VAL A 747 -12.35 -14.04 -6.72
N GLU A 748 -11.87 -14.45 -7.90
CA GLU A 748 -12.48 -14.14 -9.20
C GLU A 748 -13.24 -15.37 -9.71
N TYR A 749 -14.53 -15.19 -10.03
CA TYR A 749 -15.38 -16.21 -10.64
C TYR A 749 -15.57 -15.93 -12.13
N HIS A 750 -15.56 -16.96 -12.97
CA HIS A 750 -15.79 -16.83 -14.41
C HIS A 750 -17.07 -17.57 -14.81
N LEU A 751 -18.10 -16.81 -15.18
CA LEU A 751 -19.45 -17.34 -15.44
C LEU A 751 -20.06 -16.72 -16.70
N GLY A 752 -20.89 -17.50 -17.39
CA GLY A 752 -21.65 -17.04 -18.54
C GLY A 752 -22.92 -16.28 -18.14
N PHE A 753 -23.27 -15.24 -18.90
CA PHE A 753 -24.45 -14.40 -18.71
C PHE A 753 -25.25 -14.31 -20.00
N GLY A 754 -26.49 -14.81 -20.00
CA GLY A 754 -27.32 -14.93 -21.20
C GLY A 754 -27.67 -13.59 -21.86
N THR A 755 -27.52 -13.50 -23.18
CA THR A 755 -27.78 -12.26 -23.94
C THR A 755 -29.22 -11.72 -23.88
N PRO A 756 -30.30 -12.53 -23.75
CA PRO A 756 -31.66 -11.98 -23.68
C PRO A 756 -31.87 -11.02 -22.51
N ALA A 757 -31.16 -11.21 -21.38
CA ALA A 757 -31.25 -10.32 -20.22
C ALA A 757 -30.62 -8.93 -20.46
N LEU A 758 -29.75 -8.80 -21.46
CA LEU A 758 -29.15 -7.51 -21.86
C LEU A 758 -30.12 -6.68 -22.71
N LEU A 759 -30.93 -7.33 -23.55
CA LEU A 759 -31.65 -6.67 -24.64
C LEU A 759 -32.56 -5.51 -24.19
N PRO A 760 -33.36 -5.62 -23.09
CA PRO A 760 -34.24 -4.53 -22.68
C PRO A 760 -33.49 -3.22 -22.43
N VAL A 761 -32.32 -3.30 -21.81
CA VAL A 761 -31.49 -2.15 -21.45
C VAL A 761 -30.64 -1.69 -22.63
N ILE A 762 -30.03 -2.64 -23.35
CA ILE A 762 -29.12 -2.32 -24.45
C ILE A 762 -29.85 -1.70 -25.64
N GLU A 763 -31.06 -2.14 -25.96
CA GLU A 763 -31.84 -1.55 -27.06
C GLU A 763 -32.28 -0.12 -26.75
N GLU A 764 -32.58 0.20 -25.49
CA GLU A 764 -32.82 1.59 -25.05
C GLU A 764 -31.58 2.47 -25.22
N ILE A 765 -30.40 1.98 -24.78
CA ILE A 765 -29.13 2.71 -24.92
C ILE A 765 -28.77 2.91 -26.40
N LYS A 766 -28.96 1.88 -27.23
CA LYS A 766 -28.81 2.00 -28.70
C LYS A 766 -29.79 3.04 -29.26
N GLY A 767 -31.00 3.13 -28.74
CA GLY A 767 -31.97 4.18 -29.10
C GLY A 767 -31.54 5.61 -28.70
N GLY A 768 -30.47 5.75 -27.91
CA GLY A 768 -30.01 7.02 -27.35
C GLY A 768 -30.64 7.38 -26.01
N GLY A 769 -31.44 6.47 -25.44
CA GLY A 769 -32.00 6.59 -24.09
C GLY A 769 -30.93 6.43 -23.00
N ARG A 770 -31.32 6.75 -21.76
CA ARG A 770 -30.52 6.56 -20.55
C ARG A 770 -31.36 5.76 -19.57
N PRO A 771 -31.17 4.44 -19.49
CA PRO A 771 -31.96 3.61 -18.60
C PRO A 771 -31.81 4.07 -17.15
N ASP A 772 -32.92 4.41 -16.50
CA ASP A 772 -32.99 4.68 -15.07
C ASP A 772 -33.75 3.54 -14.41
N LEU A 773 -33.00 2.49 -14.09
CA LEU A 773 -33.59 1.25 -13.59
C LEU A 773 -34.01 1.42 -12.13
N ARG A 774 -35.10 0.74 -11.76
CA ARG A 774 -35.49 0.53 -10.37
C ARG A 774 -35.30 -0.93 -9.99
N ILE A 775 -34.93 -1.21 -8.74
CA ILE A 775 -34.67 -2.57 -8.27
C ILE A 775 -35.46 -2.90 -7.01
N LEU A 776 -35.79 -4.18 -6.85
CA LEU A 776 -36.06 -4.77 -5.54
C LEU A 776 -34.71 -5.02 -4.86
N ASN A 777 -34.42 -4.24 -3.83
CA ASN A 777 -33.13 -4.30 -3.17
C ASN A 777 -33.07 -5.46 -2.16
N LEU A 778 -32.94 -6.67 -2.69
CA LEU A 778 -32.91 -7.92 -1.95
C LEU A 778 -32.01 -8.95 -2.63
N GLU A 779 -31.54 -9.92 -1.85
CA GLU A 779 -30.91 -11.15 -2.35
C GLU A 779 -31.92 -12.28 -2.24
N THR A 780 -32.08 -13.04 -3.33
CA THR A 780 -32.89 -14.26 -3.36
C THR A 780 -32.02 -15.50 -3.40
N GLN A 781 -32.60 -16.61 -2.97
CA GLN A 781 -32.07 -17.94 -3.24
C GLN A 781 -33.18 -18.84 -3.78
N THR A 782 -32.82 -19.79 -4.62
CA THR A 782 -33.75 -20.76 -5.19
C THR A 782 -34.22 -21.75 -4.12
N VAL A 783 -35.52 -22.04 -4.11
CA VAL A 783 -36.13 -23.08 -3.27
C VAL A 783 -36.80 -24.11 -4.18
N GLN A 784 -36.51 -25.38 -3.92
CA GLN A 784 -37.10 -26.50 -4.67
C GLN A 784 -38.55 -26.74 -4.26
N MET A 785 -39.36 -27.37 -5.11
CA MET A 785 -40.78 -27.65 -4.82
C MET A 785 -41.00 -28.43 -3.51
N SER A 786 -40.10 -29.35 -3.15
CA SER A 786 -40.15 -30.10 -1.88
C SER A 786 -40.04 -29.17 -0.66
N GLN A 787 -39.19 -28.15 -0.74
CA GLN A 787 -39.03 -27.13 0.28
C GLN A 787 -40.21 -26.16 0.28
N CYS A 788 -40.70 -25.76 -0.90
CA CYS A 788 -41.87 -24.90 -1.04
C CYS A 788 -43.11 -25.48 -0.33
N ARG A 789 -43.34 -26.81 -0.44
CA ARG A 789 -44.40 -27.51 0.31
C ARG A 789 -44.25 -27.35 1.83
N ILE A 790 -43.04 -27.57 2.34
CA ILE A 790 -42.72 -27.42 3.78
C ILE A 790 -42.92 -25.97 4.25
N MET A 791 -42.65 -25.00 3.36
CA MET A 791 -42.80 -23.57 3.61
C MET A 791 -44.24 -23.06 3.47
N GLY A 792 -45.19 -23.92 3.07
CA GLY A 792 -46.63 -23.60 3.00
C GLY A 792 -47.12 -23.07 1.66
N VAL A 793 -46.35 -23.26 0.57
CA VAL A 793 -46.86 -23.04 -0.79
C VAL A 793 -47.91 -24.11 -1.10
N SER A 794 -49.11 -23.70 -1.54
CA SER A 794 -50.21 -24.62 -1.83
C SER A 794 -49.92 -25.50 -3.05
N GLU A 795 -50.56 -26.68 -3.14
CA GLU A 795 -50.43 -27.54 -4.33
C GLU A 795 -50.92 -26.85 -5.61
N GLU A 796 -51.91 -25.95 -5.52
CA GLU A 796 -52.37 -25.17 -6.67
C GLU A 796 -51.25 -24.28 -7.25
N TRP A 797 -50.47 -23.63 -6.38
CA TRP A 797 -49.31 -22.84 -6.81
C TRP A 797 -48.20 -23.72 -7.38
N ILE A 798 -47.97 -24.90 -6.79
CA ILE A 798 -46.96 -25.85 -7.27
C ILE A 798 -47.33 -26.38 -8.66
N GLU A 799 -48.56 -26.83 -8.86
CA GLU A 799 -49.07 -27.26 -10.17
C GLU A 799 -48.99 -26.14 -11.21
N ARG A 800 -49.24 -24.89 -10.80
CA ARG A 800 -49.06 -23.71 -11.66
C ARG A 800 -47.60 -23.52 -12.06
N VAL A 801 -46.66 -23.63 -11.12
CA VAL A 801 -45.21 -23.53 -11.39
C VAL A 801 -44.73 -24.65 -12.32
N GLU A 802 -45.14 -25.91 -12.08
CA GLU A 802 -44.78 -27.05 -12.92
C GLU A 802 -45.33 -26.93 -14.34
N ARG A 803 -46.51 -26.32 -14.50
CA ARG A 803 -47.11 -26.06 -15.81
C ARG A 803 -46.47 -24.88 -16.54
N GLU A 804 -46.18 -23.78 -15.85
CA GLU A 804 -45.64 -22.55 -16.45
C GLU A 804 -44.11 -22.57 -16.66
N ASP A 805 -43.37 -23.35 -15.86
CA ASP A 805 -41.92 -23.54 -16.02
C ASP A 805 -41.49 -25.01 -15.85
N PRO A 806 -41.81 -25.88 -16.82
CA PRO A 806 -41.56 -27.32 -16.74
C PRO A 806 -40.08 -27.71 -16.73
N GLU A 807 -39.17 -26.75 -16.94
CA GLU A 807 -37.73 -27.00 -17.00
C GLU A 807 -37.05 -26.87 -15.63
N ARG A 808 -37.52 -25.98 -14.74
CA ARG A 808 -36.79 -25.64 -13.50
C ARG A 808 -37.53 -25.96 -12.20
N HIS A 809 -38.86 -25.96 -12.19
CA HIS A 809 -39.68 -26.24 -10.99
C HIS A 809 -39.14 -25.57 -9.71
N GLN A 810 -38.97 -24.24 -9.75
CA GLN A 810 -38.38 -23.48 -8.65
C GLN A 810 -39.15 -22.18 -8.38
N LEU A 811 -39.01 -21.70 -7.13
CA LEU A 811 -39.41 -20.37 -6.70
C LEU A 811 -38.22 -19.68 -6.01
N PHE A 812 -38.37 -18.40 -5.69
CA PHE A 812 -37.33 -17.64 -5.00
C PHE A 812 -37.76 -17.29 -3.59
N MET A 813 -36.89 -17.61 -2.64
CA MET A 813 -37.02 -17.14 -1.26
C MET A 813 -36.10 -15.93 -1.06
N VAL A 814 -36.60 -14.92 -0.36
CA VAL A 814 -35.82 -13.76 0.07
C VAL A 814 -34.81 -14.22 1.12
N ARG A 815 -33.53 -14.14 0.79
CA ARG A 815 -32.41 -14.47 1.68
C ARG A 815 -31.97 -13.29 2.52
N LYS A 816 -31.91 -12.10 1.90
CA LYS A 816 -31.44 -10.87 2.54
C LYS A 816 -32.23 -9.68 2.02
N VAL A 817 -32.56 -8.74 2.91
CA VAL A 817 -33.13 -7.44 2.54
C VAL A 817 -32.17 -6.32 2.88
N ASP A 818 -32.23 -5.25 2.12
CA ASP A 818 -31.47 -4.03 2.38
C ASP A 818 -31.81 -3.37 3.72
N ALA A 819 -30.81 -2.79 4.37
CA ALA A 819 -30.91 -2.07 5.64
C ALA A 819 -31.86 -0.86 5.64
N GLY A 820 -32.28 -0.38 4.47
CA GLY A 820 -33.27 0.69 4.28
C GLY A 820 -34.67 0.20 3.88
N ASN A 821 -34.91 -1.09 3.76
CA ASN A 821 -36.21 -1.63 3.32
C ASN A 821 -37.27 -1.47 4.42
N THR A 822 -38.10 -0.43 4.32
CA THR A 822 -39.24 -0.21 5.22
C THR A 822 -40.54 -0.62 4.54
N GLY A 823 -41.16 -1.72 5.01
CA GLY A 823 -42.56 -2.05 4.69
C GLY A 823 -42.80 -3.02 3.53
N GLY A 824 -41.79 -3.72 3.02
CA GLY A 824 -41.92 -4.67 1.91
C GLY A 824 -41.71 -6.15 2.27
N LEU A 825 -40.96 -6.84 1.41
CA LEU A 825 -40.54 -8.24 1.58
C LEU A 825 -39.66 -8.43 2.82
N GLN A 826 -39.74 -9.60 3.43
CA GLN A 826 -38.98 -10.02 4.61
C GLN A 826 -38.10 -11.23 4.29
N GLU A 827 -37.00 -11.39 5.03
CA GLU A 827 -36.18 -12.61 4.96
C GLU A 827 -37.06 -13.83 5.26
N GLY A 828 -37.00 -14.83 4.37
CA GLY A 828 -37.81 -16.05 4.42
C GLY A 828 -39.10 -16.02 3.58
N ASP A 829 -39.50 -14.88 3.02
CA ASP A 829 -40.67 -14.83 2.11
C ASP A 829 -40.39 -15.61 0.84
N VAL A 830 -41.33 -16.48 0.44
CA VAL A 830 -41.30 -17.13 -0.89
C VAL A 830 -42.12 -16.29 -1.86
N VAL A 831 -41.47 -15.75 -2.89
CA VAL A 831 -42.11 -14.90 -3.90
C VAL A 831 -42.83 -15.76 -4.92
N LEU A 832 -44.16 -15.62 -5.01
CA LEU A 832 -44.98 -16.31 -6.01
C LEU A 832 -45.14 -15.44 -7.25
N THR A 833 -45.67 -14.23 -7.10
CA THR A 833 -45.91 -13.31 -8.22
C THR A 833 -45.43 -11.89 -7.94
N LEU A 834 -45.11 -11.15 -9.00
CA LEU A 834 -44.95 -9.69 -9.02
C LEU A 834 -45.79 -9.13 -10.17
N ASN A 835 -46.73 -8.22 -9.87
CA ASN A 835 -47.74 -7.72 -10.80
C ASN A 835 -48.42 -8.87 -11.57
N ASP A 836 -48.93 -9.86 -10.83
CA ASP A 836 -49.61 -11.07 -11.33
C ASP A 836 -48.75 -12.04 -12.16
N LYS A 837 -47.49 -11.69 -12.44
CA LYS A 837 -46.54 -12.54 -13.16
C LYS A 837 -45.84 -13.50 -12.21
N LEU A 838 -45.90 -14.80 -12.50
CA LEU A 838 -45.24 -15.86 -11.72
C LEU A 838 -43.70 -15.74 -11.83
N ILE A 839 -43.01 -15.79 -10.69
CA ILE A 839 -41.55 -15.59 -10.60
C ILE A 839 -40.81 -16.92 -10.43
N THR A 840 -40.56 -17.61 -11.54
CA THR A 840 -39.78 -18.88 -11.59
C THR A 840 -38.36 -18.69 -12.12
N ARG A 841 -38.08 -17.54 -12.75
CA ARG A 841 -36.78 -17.15 -13.30
C ARG A 841 -36.39 -15.75 -12.87
N VAL A 842 -35.08 -15.49 -12.80
CA VAL A 842 -34.54 -14.17 -12.43
C VAL A 842 -35.07 -13.07 -13.36
N SER A 843 -35.10 -13.30 -14.67
CA SER A 843 -35.61 -12.34 -15.66
C SER A 843 -37.10 -12.00 -15.48
N HIS A 844 -37.87 -12.79 -14.72
CA HIS A 844 -39.24 -12.42 -14.40
C HIS A 844 -39.30 -11.24 -13.42
N MET A 845 -38.25 -11.02 -12.63
CA MET A 845 -38.13 -9.89 -11.71
C MET A 845 -37.89 -8.56 -12.44
N ASP A 846 -37.49 -8.56 -13.71
CA ASP A 846 -37.23 -7.34 -14.52
C ASP A 846 -38.46 -6.41 -14.65
N VAL A 847 -39.66 -6.88 -14.29
CA VAL A 847 -40.86 -6.04 -14.13
C VAL A 847 -40.61 -4.87 -13.17
N MET A 848 -39.67 -5.01 -12.22
CA MET A 848 -39.28 -3.96 -11.28
C MET A 848 -38.70 -2.71 -11.94
N TYR A 849 -38.07 -2.81 -13.12
CA TYR A 849 -37.31 -1.70 -13.70
C TYR A 849 -38.10 -0.43 -13.98
N THR A 850 -39.42 -0.56 -14.21
CA THR A 850 -40.28 0.54 -14.68
C THR A 850 -41.40 0.89 -13.71
N HIS A 851 -41.46 0.26 -12.53
CA HIS A 851 -42.56 0.43 -11.59
C HIS A 851 -42.05 0.91 -10.24
N ASP A 852 -42.64 1.97 -9.69
CA ASP A 852 -42.31 2.48 -8.35
C ASP A 852 -42.74 1.51 -7.24
N THR A 853 -43.83 0.78 -7.47
CA THR A 853 -44.38 -0.22 -6.56
C THR A 853 -44.80 -1.46 -7.36
N LEU A 854 -44.61 -2.64 -6.78
CA LEU A 854 -45.06 -3.92 -7.33
C LEU A 854 -46.08 -4.54 -6.39
N ARG A 855 -47.15 -5.12 -6.93
CA ARG A 855 -48.05 -6.00 -6.17
C ARG A 855 -47.44 -7.40 -6.13
N ALA A 856 -47.02 -7.84 -4.96
CA ALA A 856 -46.41 -9.15 -4.74
C ALA A 856 -47.38 -10.09 -4.03
N VAL A 857 -47.46 -11.34 -4.50
CA VAL A 857 -48.06 -12.43 -3.73
C VAL A 857 -46.92 -13.29 -3.19
N VAL A 858 -46.86 -13.47 -1.88
CA VAL A 858 -45.81 -14.23 -1.21
C VAL A 858 -46.36 -15.23 -0.21
N VAL A 859 -45.59 -16.29 0.07
CA VAL A 859 -45.84 -17.14 1.23
C VAL A 859 -44.93 -16.70 2.37
N ARG A 860 -45.54 -16.19 3.44
CA ARG A 860 -44.87 -15.76 4.67
C ARG A 860 -45.44 -16.54 5.83
N LYS A 861 -44.57 -17.22 6.59
CA LYS A 861 -44.99 -18.05 7.75
C LYS A 861 -46.14 -19.01 7.41
N GLN A 862 -46.03 -19.69 6.25
CA GLN A 862 -47.02 -20.65 5.72
C GLN A 862 -48.40 -20.04 5.38
N GLN A 863 -48.48 -18.72 5.20
CA GLN A 863 -49.70 -18.04 4.76
C GLN A 863 -49.43 -17.24 3.49
N GLU A 864 -50.38 -17.26 2.57
CA GLU A 864 -50.37 -16.38 1.40
C GLU A 864 -50.68 -14.95 1.83
N VAL A 865 -49.82 -14.02 1.43
CA VAL A 865 -49.95 -12.60 1.76
C VAL A 865 -49.74 -11.80 0.48
N GLU A 866 -50.68 -10.89 0.22
CA GLU A 866 -50.51 -9.87 -0.81
C GLU A 866 -49.87 -8.61 -0.21
N LEU A 867 -48.89 -8.06 -0.90
CA LEU A 867 -48.10 -6.92 -0.45
C LEU A 867 -47.88 -5.94 -1.61
N ASP A 868 -48.02 -4.64 -1.35
CA ASP A 868 -47.50 -3.61 -2.25
C ASP A 868 -46.08 -3.26 -1.82
N ILE A 869 -45.09 -3.59 -2.65
CA ILE A 869 -43.66 -3.46 -2.32
C ILE A 869 -43.01 -2.35 -3.15
N PRO A 870 -42.32 -1.38 -2.52
CA PRO A 870 -41.65 -0.31 -3.25
C PRO A 870 -40.37 -0.83 -3.93
N THR A 871 -40.05 -0.28 -5.09
CA THR A 871 -38.75 -0.44 -5.74
C THR A 871 -37.88 0.80 -5.49
N VAL A 872 -36.56 0.63 -5.54
CA VAL A 872 -35.57 1.70 -5.30
C VAL A 872 -34.93 2.11 -6.62
N PRO A 873 -34.88 3.41 -6.97
CA PRO A 873 -34.17 3.85 -8.16
C PRO A 873 -32.66 3.65 -7.97
N THR A 874 -31.99 3.20 -9.02
CA THR A 874 -30.57 2.82 -8.94
C THR A 874 -29.65 4.03 -8.77
N SER A 875 -30.08 5.20 -9.24
CA SER A 875 -29.40 6.47 -9.04
C SER A 875 -29.24 6.85 -7.55
N GLU A 876 -30.08 6.35 -6.64
CA GLU A 876 -29.94 6.55 -5.19
C GLU A 876 -28.86 5.66 -4.54
N LEU A 877 -28.32 4.70 -5.29
CA LEU A 877 -27.37 3.68 -4.80
C LEU A 877 -25.94 3.89 -5.33
N GLU A 878 -25.77 4.74 -6.34
CA GLU A 878 -24.47 5.07 -6.92
C GLU A 878 -23.73 6.11 -6.08
N THR A 879 -22.39 6.00 -6.06
CA THR A 879 -21.53 7.01 -5.47
C THR A 879 -21.46 8.21 -6.41
N ASP A 880 -21.99 9.36 -5.98
CA ASP A 880 -22.05 10.64 -6.72
C ASP A 880 -21.21 11.75 -6.05
N ARG A 881 -20.78 11.51 -4.81
CA ARG A 881 -20.04 12.47 -3.99
C ARG A 881 -19.06 11.75 -3.07
N VAL A 882 -17.82 12.21 -3.06
CA VAL A 882 -16.72 11.66 -2.24
C VAL A 882 -16.03 12.80 -1.51
N VAL A 883 -15.72 12.61 -0.24
CA VAL A 883 -14.91 13.53 0.56
C VAL A 883 -13.69 12.81 1.07
N VAL A 884 -12.51 13.38 0.84
CA VAL A 884 -11.29 12.98 1.52
C VAL A 884 -11.02 13.95 2.67
N PHE A 885 -10.96 13.44 3.90
CA PHE A 885 -10.84 14.23 5.12
C PHE A 885 -9.84 13.61 6.07
N CYS A 886 -8.76 14.33 6.41
CA CYS A 886 -7.68 13.83 7.26
C CYS A 886 -7.14 12.45 6.81
N GLY A 887 -7.12 12.21 5.49
CA GLY A 887 -6.71 10.95 4.86
C GLY A 887 -7.75 9.82 4.85
N ALA A 888 -8.97 10.01 5.38
CA ALA A 888 -10.08 9.08 5.21
C ALA A 888 -10.89 9.41 3.94
N VAL A 889 -11.26 8.39 3.17
CA VAL A 889 -12.16 8.49 2.01
C VAL A 889 -13.57 8.20 2.48
N LEU A 890 -14.45 9.19 2.34
CA LEU A 890 -15.83 9.20 2.83
C LEU A 890 -16.80 9.32 1.66
N HIS A 891 -17.87 8.53 1.68
CA HIS A 891 -19.01 8.71 0.76
C HIS A 891 -20.27 8.09 1.38
N ARG A 892 -21.41 8.20 0.68
CA ARG A 892 -22.64 7.50 1.09
C ARG A 892 -22.44 5.98 1.05
N PRO A 893 -23.05 5.20 1.95
CA PRO A 893 -22.94 3.75 1.90
C PRO A 893 -23.52 3.21 0.58
N HIS A 894 -22.66 2.71 -0.30
CA HIS A 894 -23.07 2.13 -1.57
C HIS A 894 -23.88 0.85 -1.36
N HIS A 895 -24.52 0.39 -2.43
CA HIS A 895 -25.44 -0.76 -2.43
C HIS A 895 -24.95 -1.98 -1.62
N ALA A 896 -23.75 -2.46 -1.88
CA ALA A 896 -23.23 -3.66 -1.20
C ALA A 896 -22.95 -3.50 0.31
N VAL A 897 -22.75 -2.26 0.81
CA VAL A 897 -22.71 -1.99 2.26
C VAL A 897 -24.10 -2.17 2.86
N ARG A 898 -25.11 -1.58 2.22
CA ARG A 898 -26.50 -1.60 2.70
C ARG A 898 -27.11 -3.02 2.70
N GLN A 899 -26.63 -3.92 1.83
CA GLN A 899 -27.01 -5.34 1.81
C GLN A 899 -26.42 -6.16 2.96
N GLN A 900 -25.34 -5.70 3.59
CA GLN A 900 -24.60 -6.47 4.59
C GLN A 900 -24.82 -5.98 6.03
N ILE A 901 -25.33 -4.77 6.20
CA ILE A 901 -25.71 -4.21 7.51
C ILE A 901 -27.20 -4.40 7.79
N SER A 902 -27.60 -4.29 9.05
CA SER A 902 -29.02 -4.38 9.45
C SER A 902 -29.74 -3.03 9.45
N LYS A 903 -28.99 -1.93 9.55
CA LYS A 903 -29.52 -0.57 9.58
C LYS A 903 -28.46 0.40 9.04
N VAL A 904 -28.88 1.38 8.23
CA VAL A 904 -28.02 2.50 7.84
C VAL A 904 -27.87 3.47 9.02
N HIS A 905 -26.65 3.77 9.41
CA HIS A 905 -26.36 4.61 10.59
C HIS A 905 -26.23 6.10 10.27
N SER A 906 -25.61 6.42 9.12
CA SER A 906 -25.45 7.75 8.54
C SER A 906 -25.06 7.62 7.07
N ASP A 907 -25.09 8.73 6.32
CA ASP A 907 -24.58 8.83 4.96
C ASP A 907 -23.05 9.06 4.90
N ILE A 908 -22.33 8.93 6.01
CA ILE A 908 -20.88 9.17 6.08
C ILE A 908 -20.18 7.85 6.37
N TYR A 909 -19.95 7.09 5.30
CA TYR A 909 -19.27 5.80 5.34
C TYR A 909 -17.80 5.95 4.96
N VAL A 910 -16.90 5.38 5.77
CA VAL A 910 -15.45 5.36 5.52
C VAL A 910 -15.12 4.14 4.65
N SER A 911 -14.66 4.35 3.42
CA SER A 911 -14.32 3.25 2.50
C SER A 911 -12.84 2.93 2.40
N ALA A 912 -11.98 3.91 2.66
CA ALA A 912 -10.53 3.74 2.66
C ALA A 912 -9.87 4.79 3.57
N ARG A 913 -8.59 4.57 3.88
CA ARG A 913 -7.74 5.52 4.58
C ARG A 913 -6.32 5.50 4.02
N MET A 914 -5.59 6.59 4.21
CA MET A 914 -4.21 6.75 3.76
C MET A 914 -3.23 6.44 4.89
N GLY A 915 -2.13 5.76 4.57
CA GLY A 915 -1.03 5.58 5.53
C GLY A 915 -0.43 6.93 5.91
N GLY A 916 0.04 7.08 7.15
CA GLY A 916 0.60 8.35 7.61
C GLY A 916 -0.41 9.48 7.82
N SER A 917 -1.71 9.19 7.81
CA SER A 917 -2.76 10.19 8.00
C SER A 917 -3.31 10.22 9.43
N PRO A 918 -3.91 11.35 9.88
CA PRO A 918 -4.59 11.38 11.17
C PRO A 918 -5.71 10.34 11.29
N ALA A 919 -6.45 10.06 10.21
CA ALA A 919 -7.47 9.01 10.22
C ALA A 919 -6.87 7.64 10.57
N TYR A 920 -5.68 7.34 10.06
CA TYR A 920 -4.97 6.11 10.39
C TYR A 920 -4.47 6.12 11.84
N MET A 921 -3.78 7.18 12.27
CA MET A 921 -3.22 7.31 13.63
C MET A 921 -4.29 7.19 14.72
N TYR A 922 -5.45 7.85 14.56
CA TYR A 922 -6.51 7.84 15.58
C TYR A 922 -7.54 6.69 15.40
N GLY A 923 -7.20 5.68 14.60
CA GLY A 923 -7.96 4.43 14.54
C GLY A 923 -9.27 4.49 13.76
N LEU A 924 -9.51 5.51 12.93
CA LEU A 924 -10.65 5.50 12.02
C LEU A 924 -10.41 4.43 10.95
N ALA A 925 -11.28 3.42 10.90
CA ALA A 925 -11.11 2.27 10.03
C ALA A 925 -12.06 2.30 8.83
N PRO A 926 -11.69 1.69 7.69
CA PRO A 926 -12.66 1.34 6.65
C PRO A 926 -13.84 0.59 7.26
N THR A 927 -15.03 0.73 6.67
CA THR A 927 -16.33 0.22 7.14
C THR A 927 -17.01 0.99 8.28
N ASN A 928 -16.33 1.97 8.88
CA ASN A 928 -16.92 2.80 9.93
C ASN A 928 -17.93 3.82 9.38
N PHE A 929 -18.90 4.20 10.22
CA PHE A 929 -19.86 5.27 9.97
C PHE A 929 -19.63 6.43 10.93
N ILE A 930 -19.62 7.66 10.43
CA ILE A 930 -19.50 8.87 11.25
C ILE A 930 -20.89 9.44 11.53
N LEU A 931 -21.25 9.60 12.81
CA LEU A 931 -22.59 10.01 13.24
C LEU A 931 -22.67 11.48 13.66
N ALA A 932 -21.57 12.04 14.17
CA ALA A 932 -21.53 13.40 14.70
C ALA A 932 -20.11 13.95 14.75
N VAL A 933 -19.99 15.27 14.61
CA VAL A 933 -18.75 16.03 14.83
C VAL A 933 -18.98 16.95 16.02
N ASN A 934 -18.14 16.89 17.06
CA ASN A 934 -18.26 17.68 18.29
C ASN A 934 -19.67 17.64 18.92
N ALA A 935 -20.28 16.45 18.94
CA ALA A 935 -21.64 16.18 19.42
C ALA A 935 -22.78 16.81 18.58
N VAL A 936 -22.48 17.47 17.46
CA VAL A 936 -23.47 17.90 16.47
C VAL A 936 -23.72 16.74 15.50
N PRO A 937 -24.95 16.21 15.40
CA PRO A 937 -25.27 15.15 14.45
C PRO A 937 -24.96 15.55 13.00
N THR A 938 -24.31 14.65 12.28
CA THR A 938 -23.98 14.82 10.86
C THR A 938 -24.59 13.66 10.09
N PRO A 939 -25.90 13.72 9.76
CA PRO A 939 -26.56 12.62 9.06
C PRO A 939 -26.05 12.40 7.64
N ASP A 940 -25.42 13.43 7.02
CA ASP A 940 -25.03 13.48 5.61
C ASP A 940 -23.69 14.19 5.39
N ILE A 941 -23.17 14.09 4.16
CA ILE A 941 -21.88 14.70 3.76
C ILE A 941 -21.91 16.24 3.90
N GLU A 942 -23.04 16.90 3.69
CA GLU A 942 -23.15 18.37 3.77
C GLU A 942 -23.02 18.87 5.19
N SER A 943 -23.75 18.24 6.11
CA SER A 943 -23.65 18.49 7.53
C SER A 943 -22.27 18.14 8.05
N PHE A 944 -21.66 17.04 7.60
CA PHE A 944 -20.27 16.72 7.92
C PHE A 944 -19.31 17.82 7.52
N LEU A 945 -19.28 18.20 6.23
CA LEU A 945 -18.39 19.24 5.70
C LEU A 945 -18.58 20.57 6.45
N ARG A 946 -19.83 20.96 6.71
CA ARG A 946 -20.14 22.18 7.47
C ARG A 946 -19.56 22.15 8.88
N GLU A 947 -19.65 21.02 9.59
CA GLU A 947 -19.15 20.94 10.97
C GLU A 947 -17.62 20.79 11.03
N VAL A 948 -16.99 20.00 10.15
CA VAL A 948 -15.52 19.87 10.12
C VAL A 948 -14.80 21.12 9.64
N ASN A 949 -15.45 21.95 8.81
CA ASN A 949 -14.91 23.25 8.41
C ASN A 949 -14.93 24.30 9.54
N LYS A 950 -15.68 24.06 10.63
CA LYS A 950 -15.62 24.91 11.84
C LYS A 950 -14.44 24.55 12.75
N VAL A 951 -13.86 23.37 12.57
CA VAL A 951 -12.72 22.90 13.36
C VAL A 951 -11.46 23.57 12.83
N PRO A 952 -10.76 24.39 13.63
CA PRO A 952 -9.49 24.99 13.23
C PRO A 952 -8.43 23.92 12.94
N ASP A 953 -7.51 24.23 12.03
CA ASP A 953 -6.36 23.35 11.79
C ASP A 953 -5.51 23.14 13.07
N ASN A 954 -4.84 21.99 13.14
CA ASN A 954 -4.01 21.57 14.27
C ASN A 954 -4.73 21.57 15.63
N THR A 955 -6.05 21.35 15.64
CA THR A 955 -6.85 21.23 16.88
C THR A 955 -7.57 19.89 16.97
N TYR A 956 -7.84 19.46 18.20
CA TYR A 956 -8.59 18.24 18.50
C TYR A 956 -10.09 18.45 18.36
N PHE A 957 -10.77 17.45 17.81
CA PHE A 957 -12.22 17.37 17.75
C PHE A 957 -12.67 15.93 18.00
N ARG A 958 -13.97 15.75 18.24
CA ARG A 958 -14.58 14.44 18.52
C ARG A 958 -15.44 14.00 17.35
N LEU A 959 -15.29 12.74 16.96
CA LEU A 959 -16.20 12.04 16.07
C LEU A 959 -16.97 10.99 16.87
N LYS A 960 -18.29 10.98 16.76
CA LYS A 960 -19.08 9.81 17.17
C LYS A 960 -19.07 8.83 16.01
N VAL A 961 -18.56 7.63 16.24
CA VAL A 961 -18.37 6.62 15.19
C VAL A 961 -19.16 5.36 15.54
N MET A 962 -19.58 4.63 14.51
CA MET A 962 -20.18 3.32 14.62
C MET A 962 -19.41 2.35 13.72
N THR A 963 -18.96 1.23 14.29
CA THR A 963 -18.35 0.16 13.50
C THR A 963 -19.39 -0.53 12.64
N PHE A 964 -18.94 -1.32 11.65
CA PHE A 964 -19.80 -2.12 10.80
C PHE A 964 -20.69 -3.10 11.59
N ASP A 965 -20.17 -3.63 12.71
CA ASP A 965 -20.87 -4.56 13.60
C ASP A 965 -21.70 -3.88 14.70
N ASN A 966 -22.11 -2.62 14.50
CA ASN A 966 -22.94 -1.83 15.42
C ASN A 966 -22.28 -1.50 16.77
N VAL A 967 -20.96 -1.43 16.86
CA VAL A 967 -20.26 -1.02 18.09
C VAL A 967 -20.03 0.49 18.06
N PRO A 968 -20.67 1.30 18.94
CA PRO A 968 -20.42 2.73 19.00
C PRO A 968 -19.12 3.02 19.75
N TRP A 969 -18.37 4.01 19.26
CA TRP A 969 -17.20 4.55 19.94
C TRP A 969 -17.03 6.03 19.62
N VAL A 970 -16.10 6.69 20.33
CA VAL A 970 -15.77 8.09 20.09
C VAL A 970 -14.30 8.17 19.70
N ALA A 971 -14.05 8.69 18.49
CA ALA A 971 -12.70 9.02 18.07
C ALA A 971 -12.39 10.46 18.50
N THR A 972 -11.26 10.68 19.17
CA THR A 972 -10.64 12.00 19.26
C THR A 972 -9.59 12.08 18.18
N MET A 973 -9.65 13.09 17.31
CA MET A 973 -8.70 13.24 16.22
C MET A 973 -8.23 14.68 16.15
N LYS A 974 -6.96 14.87 15.80
CA LYS A 974 -6.39 16.18 15.51
C LYS A 974 -6.44 16.45 14.01
N LYS A 975 -6.91 17.64 13.64
CA LYS A 975 -7.01 18.07 12.24
C LYS A 975 -5.62 18.45 11.70
N ASN A 976 -5.35 18.11 10.44
CA ASN A 976 -4.10 18.45 9.76
C ASN A 976 -4.40 18.78 8.29
N GLU A 977 -4.68 20.03 8.01
CA GLU A 977 -4.96 20.53 6.65
C GLU A 977 -3.69 20.75 5.82
N HIS A 978 -2.53 20.92 6.47
CA HIS A 978 -1.24 21.17 5.78
C HIS A 978 -0.73 19.97 4.98
N TYR A 979 -1.03 18.73 5.40
CA TYR A 979 -0.65 17.52 4.67
C TYR A 979 -1.86 16.69 4.19
N PHE A 980 -3.04 16.91 4.79
CA PHE A 980 -4.27 16.17 4.46
C PHE A 980 -5.48 17.11 4.37
N PRO A 981 -5.48 18.05 3.40
CA PRO A 981 -6.57 19.00 3.23
C PRO A 981 -7.87 18.29 2.92
N THR A 982 -8.97 18.97 3.25
CA THR A 982 -10.30 18.42 2.95
C THR A 982 -10.59 18.61 1.47
N VAL A 983 -10.78 17.51 0.75
CA VAL A 983 -11.05 17.51 -0.70
C VAL A 983 -12.40 16.85 -0.95
N GLU A 984 -13.19 17.44 -1.82
CA GLU A 984 -14.49 16.94 -2.24
C GLU A 984 -14.51 16.72 -3.75
N PHE A 985 -15.03 15.56 -4.17
CA PHE A 985 -15.31 15.22 -5.55
C PHE A 985 -16.81 15.07 -5.74
N ILE A 986 -17.35 15.75 -6.74
CA ILE A 986 -18.79 15.83 -7.02
C ILE A 986 -19.01 15.41 -8.48
N LYS A 987 -19.90 14.45 -8.72
CA LYS A 987 -20.30 14.04 -10.08
C LYS A 987 -20.88 15.26 -10.81
N ASP A 988 -20.30 15.60 -11.95
CA ASP A 988 -20.63 16.78 -12.75
C ASP A 988 -20.46 16.45 -14.24
N GLY A 989 -21.59 16.21 -14.92
CA GLY A 989 -21.59 15.87 -16.35
C GLY A 989 -21.18 17.01 -17.28
N SER A 990 -20.98 18.24 -16.76
CA SER A 990 -20.56 19.39 -17.56
C SER A 990 -19.04 19.47 -17.77
N VAL A 991 -18.26 18.81 -16.90
CA VAL A 991 -16.79 18.72 -17.04
C VAL A 991 -16.40 17.45 -17.79
N ARG A 992 -15.22 17.45 -18.42
CA ARG A 992 -14.78 16.35 -19.30
C ARG A 992 -14.67 15.03 -18.52
N GLU A 993 -14.15 15.11 -17.30
CA GLU A 993 -13.85 14.02 -16.38
C GLU A 993 -15.12 13.43 -15.75
N GLY A 994 -16.26 14.12 -15.86
CA GLY A 994 -17.51 13.73 -15.20
C GLY A 994 -17.54 13.99 -13.70
N TRP A 995 -16.46 14.53 -13.12
CA TRP A 995 -16.28 14.80 -11.70
C TRP A 995 -15.57 16.13 -11.50
N ARG A 996 -16.13 16.99 -10.66
CA ARG A 996 -15.54 18.27 -10.26
C ARG A 996 -14.92 18.16 -8.88
N ARG A 997 -13.72 18.68 -8.74
CA ARG A 997 -12.95 18.73 -7.49
C ARG A 997 -13.12 20.08 -6.78
N VAL A 998 -13.22 20.06 -5.45
CA VAL A 998 -13.26 21.23 -4.57
C VAL A 998 -12.32 20.99 -3.40
N THR A 999 -11.52 21.98 -3.01
CA THR A 999 -10.63 21.88 -1.84
C THR A 999 -10.96 22.95 -0.82
N TYR A 1000 -10.97 22.55 0.45
CA TYR A 1000 -11.23 23.40 1.60
C TYR A 1000 -9.96 23.57 2.42
N GLU A 1001 -9.60 24.82 2.71
CA GLU A 1001 -8.48 25.22 3.57
C GLU A 1001 -8.96 26.38 4.46
N ASP A 1002 -8.64 26.33 5.75
CA ASP A 1002 -9.08 27.31 6.76
C ASP A 1002 -10.61 27.53 6.76
N GLY A 1003 -11.36 26.45 6.51
CA GLY A 1003 -12.83 26.49 6.40
C GLY A 1003 -13.36 27.28 5.20
N LYS A 1004 -12.52 27.63 4.23
CA LYS A 1004 -12.89 28.33 2.99
C LYS A 1004 -12.61 27.47 1.78
N VAL A 1005 -13.43 27.63 0.75
CA VAL A 1005 -13.15 27.05 -0.57
C VAL A 1005 -11.96 27.79 -1.16
N ARG A 1006 -10.86 27.08 -1.40
CA ARG A 1006 -9.70 27.64 -2.11
C ARG A 1006 -10.03 27.70 -3.60
N LYS A 1007 -9.78 28.85 -4.24
CA LYS A 1007 -9.79 28.94 -5.72
C LYS A 1007 -8.48 28.34 -6.23
N GLY A 1008 -8.53 27.06 -6.59
CA GLY A 1008 -7.37 26.25 -6.95
C GLY A 1008 -7.53 24.85 -6.36
N GLU A 1009 -7.11 23.81 -7.07
CA GLU A 1009 -7.23 22.43 -6.59
C GLU A 1009 -6.11 22.19 -5.58
N GLY A 1010 -6.46 21.87 -4.33
CA GLY A 1010 -5.46 21.61 -3.29
C GLY A 1010 -4.72 20.29 -3.49
N GLU A 1011 -3.99 19.87 -2.46
CA GLU A 1011 -2.91 18.86 -2.52
C GLU A 1011 -3.25 17.57 -3.26
N CYS A 1012 -2.27 17.00 -3.97
CA CYS A 1012 -2.35 15.58 -4.30
C CYS A 1012 -2.31 14.81 -2.98
N LEU A 1013 -3.38 14.08 -2.71
CA LEU A 1013 -3.44 13.21 -1.54
C LEU A 1013 -2.47 12.04 -1.74
N PRO A 1014 -1.73 11.62 -0.71
CA PRO A 1014 -0.96 10.37 -0.73
C PRO A 1014 -1.88 9.23 -1.16
N ASN A 1015 -1.37 8.24 -1.92
CA ASN A 1015 -2.24 7.14 -2.30
C ASN A 1015 -2.73 6.38 -1.05
N ALA A 1016 -4.00 5.98 -1.04
CA ALA A 1016 -4.49 5.07 -0.02
C ALA A 1016 -3.66 3.77 -0.10
N ALA A 1017 -2.81 3.54 0.91
CA ALA A 1017 -1.88 2.42 0.95
C ALA A 1017 -2.60 1.09 0.66
N ASP A 1018 -1.92 0.15 0.02
CA ASP A 1018 -2.41 -1.22 -0.03
C ASP A 1018 -2.30 -1.81 1.38
N GLU A 1019 -3.39 -1.75 2.15
CA GLU A 1019 -3.54 -2.48 3.42
C GLU A 1019 -3.50 -4.03 3.24
N GLY A 1020 -2.95 -4.53 2.13
CA GLY A 1020 -2.70 -5.95 1.88
C GLY A 1020 -1.37 -6.25 1.19
N GLY A 1021 -0.42 -5.31 1.16
CA GLY A 1021 0.90 -5.51 0.51
C GLY A 1021 2.05 -5.84 1.47
N ALA A 1022 1.88 -5.63 2.78
CA ALA A 1022 2.93 -5.89 3.76
C ALA A 1022 2.90 -7.34 4.26
N THR A 1023 2.94 -8.32 3.35
CA THR A 1023 3.39 -9.71 3.55
C THR A 1023 3.02 -10.51 2.30
N GLY A 1024 3.97 -10.72 1.40
CA GLY A 1024 3.76 -11.59 0.23
C GLY A 1024 4.50 -11.16 -1.03
N ALA A 1025 5.80 -10.95 -0.93
CA ALA A 1025 6.67 -11.09 -2.09
C ALA A 1025 6.86 -12.59 -2.35
N ASP A 1026 5.98 -13.19 -3.16
CA ASP A 1026 6.28 -14.36 -3.98
C ASP A 1026 5.12 -14.65 -4.94
N GLU A 1027 5.35 -14.41 -6.23
CA GLU A 1027 5.21 -15.39 -7.32
C GLU A 1027 5.45 -14.68 -8.65
N GLY A 1028 6.45 -15.20 -9.38
CA GLY A 1028 6.94 -14.66 -10.63
C GLY A 1028 5.95 -14.80 -11.78
N MET A 1029 5.96 -13.78 -12.65
CA MET A 1029 5.91 -14.06 -14.08
C MET A 1029 7.27 -14.68 -14.45
N GLU A 1030 7.38 -16.00 -14.37
CA GLU A 1030 8.45 -16.69 -15.10
C GLU A 1030 8.12 -16.60 -16.59
N GLY A 1031 9.06 -16.02 -17.35
CA GLY A 1031 9.11 -16.09 -18.81
C GLY A 1031 9.72 -17.39 -19.31
#